data_AF-A0A164UGK6-F1
#
_entry.id   AF-A0A164UGK6-F1
#
_cell.length_a   1.000
_cell.length_b   1.000
_cell.length_c   1.000
_cell.angle_alpha   90.00
_cell.angle_beta   90.00
_cell.angle_gamma   90.00
#
_symmetry.space_group_name_H-M   'P 1'
#
loop_
_entity.id
_entity.type
_entity.pdbx_description
1 polymer ?
#
loop_
_entity_poly.entity_id
_entity_poly.type
_entity_poly.pdbx_seq_one_letter_code
_entity_poly.pdbx_strand_id
1 'polypeptide(L)'
;MNLENEKLLLAQAQSSTGSEVEKLKYELSQVESEKRDLLAVVGRLHSDDKQMEEEVQSLRSNLKQVRGEYQELQSQLADLKSSDTHMKFKIQTLEQQLDHAQSSSKSYSEEVATKSEEFSKFRREKHAEIVSLQSSLDSLNTAYSGVQATLQSVQETYGRQNQQLTQATQKVSQLEAQLADQAASFRSESANQERLIELLERRNEQARTRVQEVESEWETMVKTAEERESSLVADLERQKKRGDQLEAVVEELRAEKERAAEGELALLNEETTPGVNRDRGFFTLSPAAGVAARLQKSGKTFTEVYTDYVRIQGELAGSQSEARRLQDLLSQVLADIEERSPVLAQQRQDFERIKAEAEVLTGQLTQTLSERDQYSRRVADLEKQLQSERLMIAELEQSGADLGRQVTNLTRRIAIMENPSLEDIPMLPVAPAEALSADLALSTDQVVLFENLPSLQAQNQKLLRISHSLALAFDRREQELRQGLEREESEAIREANDAIALLEDQIESQSRSHQMRINALAKELEIAKMAAPQQSGALLPPVNGTESQLQTDMQDHFEAYRLELGIDASRLREDLAKSQHELNQKAADLAKANGTIQFLNERQRMMQDEQQLKTREIEALNRRIQDLRDQHTKLELTYSQTADNATHAHSIAERLRTECANLRAEQEIWKSIESRLTSENRVLAKERSQFADLANNIQKMHHDLEMSGQSDRRRMEGQIQSMDLQLQDLRAQVTREREISRNLSLQKDVETRELHLRLDQTTSDLGSAKQSLIKVEADYSHAKARIDELLKEVETAREKLSVYERHPGADVAPLQRHEHELRAEAAQLSADFKQTQQALTAALAHVEQYKSISESNERAFQELTATFDELKKSAQEKLEGKEAEVKSLLQKLNDQQVHTTSLNERIADLDKTLATERLAFKEEQRNLETQIVNLSTSAANSETDSASRDNELRSLEQRAKTSEQKYEDEIKAHAESIKAADLLKQELVQAQAVIRDIQTKADAAEANLATSEASWRNQRAALDKEMADLTKRCQELTGQNERLHAHLESVSAQASRIRQAADAPVDQTDASNGVDDKLSDLRAVVSYLRKEKEIVDLHLEVSREQDGSLRRARTCRAVGYLCC
;
A
#
# COMPACT_ATOMS: atom_id res chain seq x y z
N MET A 1 -93.90 93.18 -151.05
CA MET A 1 -94.95 92.44 -150.29
C MET A 1 -94.68 90.93 -150.35
N ASN A 2 -93.65 90.45 -149.64
CA ASN A 2 -93.40 89.03 -149.34
C ASN A 2 -92.15 88.80 -148.45
N LEU A 3 -91.40 89.86 -148.09
CA LEU A 3 -90.09 89.79 -147.43
C LEU A 3 -90.11 90.22 -145.94
N GLU A 4 -91.31 90.44 -145.39
CA GLU A 4 -91.54 90.92 -144.02
C GLU A 4 -92.14 89.82 -143.11
N ASN A 5 -93.01 88.96 -143.65
CA ASN A 5 -93.62 87.86 -142.89
C ASN A 5 -92.59 86.81 -142.42
N GLU A 6 -91.55 86.53 -143.23
CA GLU A 6 -90.52 85.54 -142.87
C GLU A 6 -89.65 85.98 -141.66
N LYS A 7 -89.48 87.30 -141.47
CA LYS A 7 -88.68 87.83 -140.35
C LYS A 7 -89.38 87.70 -139.00
N LEU A 8 -90.71 87.78 -138.96
CA LEU A 8 -91.49 87.71 -137.73
C LEU A 8 -91.51 86.30 -137.11
N LEU A 9 -91.56 85.25 -137.94
CA LEU A 9 -91.55 83.86 -137.47
C LEU A 9 -90.20 83.44 -136.87
N LEU A 10 -89.08 83.92 -137.44
CA LEU A 10 -87.74 83.63 -136.92
C LEU A 10 -87.50 84.19 -135.50
N ALA A 11 -88.01 85.39 -135.21
CA ALA A 11 -87.83 86.04 -133.90
C ALA A 11 -88.50 85.26 -132.76
N GLN A 12 -89.71 84.71 -132.99
CA GLN A 12 -90.43 83.95 -131.96
C GLN A 12 -89.75 82.60 -131.66
N ALA A 13 -89.25 81.89 -132.69
CA ALA A 13 -88.53 80.63 -132.51
C ALA A 13 -87.18 80.80 -131.77
N GLN A 14 -86.50 81.94 -131.95
CA GLN A 14 -85.29 82.27 -131.19
C GLN A 14 -85.60 82.58 -129.70
N SER A 15 -86.76 83.16 -129.41
CA SER A 15 -87.16 83.47 -128.03
C SER A 15 -87.53 82.22 -127.21
N SER A 16 -88.20 81.22 -127.80
CA SER A 16 -88.55 80.00 -127.06
C SER A 16 -87.31 79.15 -126.78
N THR A 17 -86.51 78.87 -127.81
CA THR A 17 -85.29 78.06 -127.71
C THR A 17 -84.25 78.66 -126.75
N GLY A 18 -84.13 79.99 -126.68
CA GLY A 18 -83.31 80.65 -125.66
C GLY A 18 -83.72 80.29 -124.23
N SER A 19 -85.02 80.33 -123.92
CA SER A 19 -85.55 80.05 -122.57
C SER A 19 -85.42 78.57 -122.16
N GLU A 20 -85.41 77.65 -123.12
CA GLU A 20 -85.18 76.22 -122.88
C GLU A 20 -83.69 75.93 -122.62
N VAL A 21 -82.80 76.57 -123.39
CA VAL A 21 -81.35 76.48 -123.19
C VAL A 21 -80.91 77.07 -121.84
N GLU A 22 -81.56 78.12 -121.35
CA GLU A 22 -81.27 78.67 -120.00
C GLU A 22 -81.71 77.75 -118.87
N LYS A 23 -82.88 77.09 -118.99
CA LYS A 23 -83.33 76.08 -118.02
C LYS A 23 -82.38 74.88 -117.97
N LEU A 24 -82.02 74.33 -119.14
CA LEU A 24 -81.09 73.20 -119.22
C LEU A 24 -79.69 73.55 -118.67
N LYS A 25 -79.24 74.81 -118.82
CA LYS A 25 -78.00 75.29 -118.18
C LYS A 25 -78.14 75.38 -116.66
N TYR A 26 -79.27 75.86 -116.15
CA TYR A 26 -79.53 75.91 -114.71
C TYR A 26 -79.55 74.50 -114.11
N GLU A 27 -80.32 73.58 -114.71
CA GLU A 27 -80.40 72.17 -114.30
C GLU A 27 -79.02 71.48 -114.37
N LEU A 28 -78.26 71.70 -115.45
CA LEU A 28 -76.88 71.19 -115.56
C LEU A 28 -75.98 71.75 -114.44
N SER A 29 -76.07 73.04 -114.14
CA SER A 29 -75.28 73.67 -113.07
C SER A 29 -75.67 73.16 -111.67
N GLN A 30 -76.95 72.84 -111.46
CA GLN A 30 -77.45 72.24 -110.24
C GLN A 30 -76.93 70.80 -110.11
N VAL A 31 -77.07 69.96 -111.14
CA VAL A 31 -76.53 68.59 -111.16
C VAL A 31 -74.99 68.58 -111.03
N GLU A 32 -74.28 69.58 -111.57
CA GLU A 32 -72.85 69.76 -111.32
C GLU A 32 -72.54 70.12 -109.86
N SER A 33 -73.36 70.94 -109.20
CA SER A 33 -73.21 71.24 -107.76
C SER A 33 -73.51 70.01 -106.90
N GLU A 34 -74.62 69.32 -107.14
CA GLU A 34 -74.99 68.08 -106.45
C GLU A 34 -73.93 66.99 -106.65
N LYS A 35 -73.33 66.89 -107.85
CA LYS A 35 -72.21 65.99 -108.11
C LYS A 35 -70.93 66.39 -107.38
N ARG A 36 -70.63 67.69 -107.24
CA ARG A 36 -69.49 68.18 -106.43
C ARG A 36 -69.71 67.89 -104.95
N ASP A 37 -70.92 68.09 -104.44
CA ASP A 37 -71.28 67.82 -103.06
C ASP A 37 -71.29 66.31 -102.75
N LEU A 38 -71.82 65.48 -103.65
CA LEU A 38 -71.71 64.02 -103.54
C LEU A 38 -70.26 63.54 -103.59
N LEU A 39 -69.40 64.12 -104.45
CA LEU A 39 -67.97 63.83 -104.45
C LEU A 39 -67.26 64.31 -103.18
N ALA A 40 -67.71 65.43 -102.57
CA ALA A 40 -67.22 65.89 -101.28
C ALA A 40 -67.68 64.99 -100.12
N VAL A 41 -68.90 64.47 -100.16
CA VAL A 41 -69.42 63.49 -99.19
C VAL A 41 -68.71 62.15 -99.33
N VAL A 42 -68.51 61.64 -100.56
CA VAL A 42 -67.70 60.43 -100.81
C VAL A 42 -66.23 60.65 -100.41
N GLY A 43 -65.69 61.85 -100.62
CA GLY A 43 -64.35 62.23 -100.16
C GLY A 43 -64.21 62.25 -98.64
N ARG A 44 -65.25 62.69 -97.92
CA ARG A 44 -65.33 62.59 -96.45
C ARG A 44 -65.44 61.14 -96.00
N LEU A 45 -66.45 60.40 -96.48
CA LEU A 45 -66.63 58.98 -96.15
C LEU A 45 -65.37 58.15 -96.42
N HIS A 46 -64.63 58.41 -97.51
CA HIS A 46 -63.37 57.72 -97.79
C HIS A 46 -62.18 58.19 -96.92
N SER A 47 -62.26 59.38 -96.32
CA SER A 47 -61.34 59.83 -95.27
C SER A 47 -61.70 59.21 -93.92
N ASP A 48 -63.00 59.12 -93.63
CA ASP A 48 -63.54 58.54 -92.40
C ASP A 48 -63.28 57.03 -92.36
N ASP A 49 -63.54 56.31 -93.46
CA ASP A 49 -63.17 54.89 -93.65
C ASP A 49 -61.68 54.65 -93.42
N LYS A 50 -60.81 55.54 -93.90
CA LYS A 50 -59.35 55.46 -93.66
C LYS A 50 -58.99 55.67 -92.20
N GLN A 51 -59.59 56.65 -91.54
CA GLN A 51 -59.39 56.87 -90.11
C GLN A 51 -59.87 55.65 -89.31
N MET A 52 -61.01 55.06 -89.68
CA MET A 52 -61.51 53.82 -89.07
C MET A 52 -60.61 52.60 -89.38
N GLU A 53 -60.02 52.49 -90.56
CA GLU A 53 -59.03 51.45 -90.89
C GLU A 53 -57.71 51.64 -90.13
N GLU A 54 -57.23 52.88 -89.96
CA GLU A 54 -56.06 53.23 -89.16
C GLU A 54 -56.30 52.98 -87.66
N GLU A 55 -57.47 53.37 -87.13
CA GLU A 55 -57.91 53.05 -85.78
C GLU A 55 -58.00 51.54 -85.56
N VAL A 56 -58.67 50.79 -86.45
CA VAL A 56 -58.77 49.32 -86.36
C VAL A 56 -57.40 48.65 -86.47
N GLN A 57 -56.47 49.17 -87.28
CA GLN A 57 -55.09 48.71 -87.31
C GLN A 57 -54.36 48.99 -86.00
N SER A 58 -54.51 50.18 -85.42
CA SER A 58 -53.94 50.54 -84.12
C SER A 58 -54.51 49.69 -82.98
N LEU A 59 -55.82 49.44 -82.94
CA LEU A 59 -56.45 48.57 -81.96
C LEU A 59 -56.01 47.12 -82.13
N ARG A 60 -55.74 46.66 -83.36
CA ARG A 60 -55.14 45.33 -83.62
C ARG A 60 -53.67 45.25 -83.21
N SER A 61 -52.86 46.29 -83.41
CA SER A 61 -51.48 46.31 -82.89
C SER A 61 -51.46 46.35 -81.37
N ASN A 62 -52.31 47.17 -80.75
CA ASN A 62 -52.40 47.31 -79.30
C ASN A 62 -52.92 46.01 -78.66
N LEU A 63 -53.94 45.35 -79.24
CA LEU A 63 -54.37 44.01 -78.81
C LEU A 63 -53.29 42.94 -79.01
N LYS A 64 -52.40 43.09 -79.99
CA LYS A 64 -51.25 42.18 -80.17
C LYS A 64 -50.16 42.44 -79.12
N GLN A 65 -49.87 43.71 -78.81
CA GLN A 65 -48.94 44.12 -77.75
C GLN A 65 -49.43 43.64 -76.38
N VAL A 66 -50.65 44.00 -75.98
CA VAL A 66 -51.26 43.58 -74.70
C VAL A 66 -51.35 42.05 -74.57
N ARG A 67 -51.52 41.30 -75.67
CA ARG A 67 -51.42 39.83 -75.65
C ARG A 67 -50.00 39.31 -75.47
N GLY A 68 -49.00 39.99 -76.05
CA GLY A 68 -47.58 39.71 -75.80
C GLY A 68 -47.22 39.99 -74.34
N GLU A 69 -47.51 41.20 -73.86
CA GLU A 69 -47.34 41.63 -72.47
C GLU A 69 -48.04 40.67 -71.49
N TYR A 70 -49.27 40.24 -71.78
CA TYR A 70 -49.96 39.23 -70.97
C TYR A 70 -49.26 37.86 -70.97
N GLN A 71 -48.73 37.41 -72.11
CA GLN A 71 -47.96 36.16 -72.20
C GLN A 71 -46.62 36.26 -71.47
N GLU A 72 -45.93 37.40 -71.57
CA GLU A 72 -44.68 37.69 -70.85
C GLU A 72 -44.92 37.82 -69.33
N LEU A 73 -45.99 38.47 -68.90
CA LEU A 73 -46.41 38.50 -67.50
C LEU A 73 -46.81 37.10 -67.00
N GLN A 74 -47.45 36.29 -67.85
CA GLN A 74 -47.82 34.91 -67.50
C GLN A 74 -46.59 34.00 -67.37
N SER A 75 -45.57 34.14 -68.24
CA SER A 75 -44.31 33.41 -68.08
C SER A 75 -43.54 33.90 -66.86
N GLN A 76 -43.37 35.22 -66.67
CA GLN A 76 -42.75 35.79 -65.47
C GLN A 76 -43.44 35.31 -64.18
N LEU A 77 -44.77 35.19 -64.17
CA LEU A 77 -45.53 34.70 -63.02
C LEU A 77 -45.33 33.19 -62.79
N ALA A 78 -45.16 32.39 -63.85
CA ALA A 78 -44.78 30.99 -63.74
C ALA A 78 -43.33 30.81 -63.25
N ASP A 79 -42.39 31.61 -63.78
CA ASP A 79 -40.98 31.64 -63.37
C ASP A 79 -40.86 32.03 -61.90
N LEU A 80 -41.52 33.12 -61.48
CA LEU A 80 -41.59 33.57 -60.08
C LEU A 80 -42.22 32.51 -59.16
N LYS A 81 -43.25 31.77 -59.60
CA LYS A 81 -43.81 30.65 -58.83
C LYS A 81 -42.83 29.48 -58.71
N SER A 82 -42.13 29.13 -59.78
CA SER A 82 -41.10 28.07 -59.72
C SER A 82 -39.94 28.48 -58.81
N SER A 83 -39.54 29.75 -58.85
CA SER A 83 -38.54 30.36 -57.95
C SER A 83 -39.01 30.34 -56.50
N ASP A 84 -40.25 30.74 -56.21
CA ASP A 84 -40.86 30.68 -54.87
C ASP A 84 -40.90 29.24 -54.33
N THR A 85 -41.32 28.26 -55.13
CA THR A 85 -41.26 26.84 -54.68
C THR A 85 -39.83 26.34 -54.47
N HIS A 86 -38.88 26.69 -55.34
CA HIS A 86 -37.47 26.36 -55.15
C HIS A 86 -36.89 27.01 -53.88
N MET A 87 -37.21 28.28 -53.62
CA MET A 87 -36.81 28.98 -52.41
C MET A 87 -37.46 28.38 -51.15
N LYS A 88 -38.71 27.91 -51.22
CA LYS A 88 -39.37 27.19 -50.11
C LYS A 88 -38.70 25.86 -49.80
N PHE A 89 -38.37 25.05 -50.82
CA PHE A 89 -37.57 23.83 -50.60
C PHE A 89 -36.16 24.14 -50.10
N LYS A 90 -35.56 25.26 -50.53
CA LYS A 90 -34.25 25.71 -50.04
C LYS A 90 -34.30 26.20 -48.59
N ILE A 91 -35.39 26.87 -48.18
CA ILE A 91 -35.64 27.25 -46.79
C ILE A 91 -35.82 25.99 -45.95
N GLN A 92 -36.69 25.05 -46.35
CA GLN A 92 -36.92 23.80 -45.61
C GLN A 92 -35.66 22.94 -45.46
N THR A 93 -34.80 22.89 -46.48
CA THR A 93 -33.52 22.17 -46.39
C THR A 93 -32.48 22.90 -45.54
N LEU A 94 -32.49 24.24 -45.52
CA LEU A 94 -31.68 25.03 -44.58
C LEU A 94 -32.19 24.95 -43.14
N GLU A 95 -33.51 24.88 -42.92
CA GLU A 95 -34.14 24.64 -41.62
C GLU A 95 -33.76 23.25 -41.08
N GLN A 96 -33.87 22.20 -41.89
CA GLN A 96 -33.43 20.85 -41.52
C GLN A 96 -31.91 20.78 -41.23
N GLN A 97 -31.08 21.51 -42.00
CA GLN A 97 -29.64 21.62 -41.72
C GLN A 97 -29.37 22.40 -40.42
N LEU A 98 -30.13 23.45 -40.14
CA LEU A 98 -30.04 24.23 -38.91
C LEU A 98 -30.44 23.39 -37.70
N ASP A 99 -31.55 22.65 -37.78
CA ASP A 99 -32.02 21.77 -36.70
C ASP A 99 -31.04 20.63 -36.44
N HIS A 100 -30.46 20.03 -37.49
CA HIS A 100 -29.43 19.00 -37.35
C HIS A 100 -28.11 19.55 -36.78
N ALA A 101 -27.72 20.77 -37.17
CA ALA A 101 -26.57 21.47 -36.59
C ALA A 101 -26.82 21.86 -35.11
N GLN A 102 -28.04 22.26 -34.76
CA GLN A 102 -28.43 22.54 -33.37
C GLN A 102 -28.51 21.27 -32.52
N SER A 103 -29.03 20.15 -33.04
CA SER A 103 -29.12 18.89 -32.30
C SER A 103 -27.73 18.31 -32.07
N SER A 104 -26.88 18.26 -33.10
CA SER A 104 -25.48 17.82 -32.95
C SER A 104 -24.69 18.75 -32.03
N SER A 105 -24.84 20.08 -32.14
CA SER A 105 -24.21 21.02 -31.20
C SER A 105 -24.68 20.85 -29.75
N LYS A 106 -25.94 20.46 -29.51
CA LYS A 106 -26.44 20.14 -28.17
C LYS A 106 -25.80 18.85 -27.65
N SER A 107 -25.86 17.75 -28.42
CA SER A 107 -25.23 16.48 -28.05
C SER A 107 -23.72 16.63 -27.79
N TYR A 108 -22.97 17.35 -28.63
CA TYR A 108 -21.56 17.63 -28.37
C TYR A 108 -21.35 18.51 -27.12
N SER A 109 -22.25 19.44 -26.79
CA SER A 109 -22.16 20.20 -25.55
C SER A 109 -22.46 19.35 -24.30
N GLU A 110 -23.37 18.38 -24.41
CA GLU A 110 -23.71 17.42 -23.37
C GLU A 110 -22.60 16.38 -23.17
N GLU A 111 -21.98 15.89 -24.25
CA GLU A 111 -20.77 15.05 -24.23
C GLU A 111 -19.59 15.79 -23.60
N VAL A 112 -19.33 17.05 -23.99
CA VAL A 112 -18.27 17.86 -23.36
C VAL A 112 -18.56 18.13 -21.89
N ALA A 113 -19.81 18.43 -21.52
CA ALA A 113 -20.20 18.63 -20.12
C ALA A 113 -19.99 17.36 -19.28
N THR A 114 -20.54 16.23 -19.72
CA THR A 114 -20.41 14.93 -19.03
C THR A 114 -18.95 14.49 -18.93
N LYS A 115 -18.14 14.61 -20.00
CA LYS A 115 -16.70 14.32 -19.94
C LYS A 115 -15.96 15.29 -19.01
N SER A 116 -16.33 16.57 -18.97
CA SER A 116 -15.74 17.53 -18.02
C SER A 116 -16.06 17.18 -16.55
N GLU A 117 -17.26 16.65 -16.29
CA GLU A 117 -17.64 16.12 -14.98
C GLU A 117 -16.88 14.84 -14.64
N GLU A 118 -16.79 13.87 -15.55
CA GLU A 118 -16.01 12.63 -15.38
C GLU A 118 -14.55 12.95 -15.04
N PHE A 119 -13.89 13.80 -15.84
CA PHE A 119 -12.52 14.25 -15.54
C PHE A 119 -12.41 15.05 -14.24
N SER A 120 -13.49 15.61 -13.72
CA SER A 120 -13.50 16.32 -12.43
C SER A 120 -13.79 15.40 -11.24
N LYS A 121 -14.58 14.34 -11.44
CA LYS A 121 -14.80 13.24 -10.48
C LYS A 121 -13.50 12.43 -10.34
N PHE A 122 -12.97 11.92 -11.45
CA PHE A 122 -11.67 11.22 -11.52
C PHE A 122 -10.52 12.02 -10.89
N ARG A 123 -10.42 13.35 -11.16
CA ARG A 123 -9.38 14.17 -10.52
C ARG A 123 -9.56 14.29 -9.01
N ARG A 124 -10.79 14.40 -8.48
CA ARG A 124 -11.05 14.42 -7.03
C ARG A 124 -10.74 13.07 -6.39
N GLU A 125 -11.19 11.98 -7.01
CA GLU A 125 -10.92 10.60 -6.59
C GLU A 125 -9.43 10.32 -6.54
N LYS A 126 -8.68 10.63 -7.61
CA LYS A 126 -7.22 10.45 -7.63
C LYS A 126 -6.47 11.42 -6.69
N HIS A 127 -6.99 12.61 -6.41
CA HIS A 127 -6.42 13.44 -5.33
C HIS A 127 -6.70 12.84 -3.94
N ALA A 128 -7.88 12.31 -3.69
CA ALA A 128 -8.21 11.64 -2.43
C ALA A 128 -7.37 10.37 -2.23
N GLU A 129 -7.18 9.56 -3.27
CA GLU A 129 -6.24 8.43 -3.28
C GLU A 129 -4.81 8.89 -2.97
N ILE A 130 -4.30 9.92 -3.66
CA ILE A 130 -2.94 10.45 -3.41
C ILE A 130 -2.78 10.95 -1.97
N VAL A 131 -3.76 11.69 -1.42
CA VAL A 131 -3.72 12.18 -0.04
C VAL A 131 -3.81 11.03 0.97
N SER A 132 -4.65 10.02 0.72
CA SER A 132 -4.70 8.83 1.59
C SER A 132 -3.39 8.05 1.55
N LEU A 133 -2.80 7.85 0.37
CA LEU A 133 -1.51 7.18 0.19
C LEU A 133 -0.38 7.96 0.87
N GLN A 134 -0.35 9.29 0.72
CA GLN A 134 0.58 10.17 1.44
C GLN A 134 0.43 10.01 2.97
N SER A 135 -0.79 10.09 3.50
CA SER A 135 -1.02 9.91 4.94
C SER A 135 -0.62 8.51 5.44
N SER A 136 -0.80 7.47 4.60
CA SER A 136 -0.34 6.11 4.91
C SER A 136 1.18 6.00 4.89
N LEU A 137 1.85 6.68 3.96
CA LEU A 137 3.31 6.72 3.83
C LEU A 137 3.92 7.47 5.03
N ASP A 138 3.37 8.62 5.41
CA ASP A 138 3.77 9.37 6.60
C ASP A 138 3.57 8.57 7.89
N SER A 139 2.45 7.84 8.02
CA SER A 139 2.21 6.95 9.16
C SER A 139 3.19 5.77 9.20
N LEU A 140 3.51 5.18 8.06
CA LEU A 140 4.48 4.09 7.94
C LEU A 140 5.91 4.57 8.20
N ASN A 141 6.24 5.80 7.79
CA ASN A 141 7.54 6.43 7.99
C ASN A 141 7.76 6.82 9.46
N THR A 142 6.73 7.37 10.14
CA THR A 142 6.78 7.59 11.59
C THR A 142 6.89 6.27 12.36
N ALA A 143 6.13 5.24 11.99
CA ALA A 143 6.27 3.90 12.57
C ALA A 143 7.67 3.30 12.34
N TYR A 144 8.23 3.41 11.12
CA TYR A 144 9.60 2.99 10.80
C TYR A 144 10.63 3.73 11.65
N SER A 145 10.51 5.06 11.80
CA SER A 145 11.42 5.84 12.65
C SER A 145 11.34 5.43 14.13
N GLY A 146 10.14 5.07 14.61
CA GLY A 146 9.94 4.52 15.96
C GLY A 146 10.60 3.15 16.13
N VAL A 147 10.44 2.23 15.17
CA VAL A 147 11.09 0.92 15.16
C VAL A 147 12.61 1.05 15.04
N GLN A 148 13.11 2.03 14.27
CA GLN A 148 14.54 2.32 14.16
C GLN A 148 15.11 2.85 15.47
N ALA A 149 14.39 3.73 16.18
CA ALA A 149 14.78 4.22 17.49
C ALA A 149 14.75 3.12 18.57
N THR A 150 13.73 2.24 18.57
CA THR A 150 13.72 1.09 19.49
C THR A 150 14.85 0.11 19.17
N LEU A 151 15.12 -0.19 17.89
CA LEU A 151 16.26 -1.01 17.46
C LEU A 151 17.59 -0.44 17.96
N GLN A 152 17.82 0.87 17.82
CA GLN A 152 19.02 1.54 18.34
C GLN A 152 19.12 1.42 19.87
N SER A 153 18.01 1.63 20.61
CA SER A 153 18.01 1.45 22.07
C SER A 153 18.28 0.00 22.50
N VAL A 154 17.77 -0.98 21.75
CA VAL A 154 18.05 -2.42 21.99
C VAL A 154 19.51 -2.74 21.68
N GLN A 155 20.07 -2.22 20.59
CA GLN A 155 21.49 -2.37 20.26
C GLN A 155 22.40 -1.73 21.34
N GLU A 156 22.04 -0.57 21.86
CA GLU A 156 22.73 0.08 22.99
C GLU A 156 22.66 -0.75 24.27
N THR A 157 21.49 -1.27 24.65
CA THR A 157 21.34 -2.11 25.86
C THR A 157 22.06 -3.45 25.72
N TYR A 158 22.00 -4.09 24.55
CA TYR A 158 22.78 -5.28 24.23
C TYR A 158 24.29 -5.01 24.28
N GLY A 159 24.75 -3.87 23.75
CA GLY A 159 26.14 -3.43 23.86
C GLY A 159 26.60 -3.26 25.31
N ARG A 160 25.78 -2.62 26.15
CA ARG A 160 26.03 -2.48 27.61
C ARG A 160 26.04 -3.84 28.32
N GLN A 161 25.10 -4.74 28.01
CA GLN A 161 25.05 -6.09 28.57
C GLN A 161 26.25 -6.94 28.16
N ASN A 162 26.69 -6.87 26.90
CA ASN A 162 27.88 -7.59 26.43
C ASN A 162 29.17 -7.02 27.03
N GLN A 163 29.25 -5.71 27.29
CA GLN A 163 30.33 -5.12 28.08
C GLN A 163 30.32 -5.59 29.54
N GLN A 164 29.15 -5.72 30.16
CA GLN A 164 29.03 -6.29 31.52
C GLN A 164 29.40 -7.77 31.55
N LEU A 165 28.99 -8.56 30.55
CA LEU A 165 29.34 -9.98 30.40
C LEU A 165 30.86 -10.16 30.24
N THR A 166 31.50 -9.38 29.36
CA THR A 166 32.95 -9.46 29.14
C THR A 166 33.76 -8.96 30.35
N GLN A 167 33.27 -7.97 31.10
CA GLN A 167 33.85 -7.60 32.39
C GLN A 167 33.66 -8.70 33.45
N ALA A 168 32.53 -9.41 33.44
CA ALA A 168 32.31 -10.53 34.36
C ALA A 168 33.22 -11.72 34.05
N THR A 169 33.37 -12.13 32.79
CA THR A 169 34.28 -13.23 32.41
C THR A 169 35.76 -12.86 32.62
N GLN A 170 36.14 -11.59 32.42
CA GLN A 170 37.47 -11.11 32.82
C GLN A 170 37.69 -11.20 34.35
N LYS A 171 36.69 -10.85 35.17
CA LYS A 171 36.78 -11.01 36.63
C LYS A 171 36.84 -12.48 37.06
N VAL A 172 36.07 -13.36 36.43
CA VAL A 172 36.13 -14.82 36.70
C VAL A 172 37.52 -15.35 36.38
N SER A 173 38.06 -15.10 35.19
CA SER A 173 39.42 -15.56 34.82
C SER A 173 40.54 -14.95 35.70
N GLN A 174 40.36 -13.73 36.22
CA GLN A 174 41.27 -13.15 37.23
C GLN A 174 41.17 -13.85 38.59
N LEU A 175 39.97 -14.23 39.03
CA LEU A 175 39.76 -14.98 40.28
C LEU A 175 40.23 -16.43 40.15
N GLU A 176 40.03 -17.07 39.01
CA GLU A 176 40.57 -18.40 38.68
C GLU A 176 42.10 -18.40 38.70
N ALA A 177 42.74 -17.38 38.12
CA ALA A 177 44.19 -17.20 38.19
C ALA A 177 44.69 -16.99 39.63
N GLN A 178 44.02 -16.13 40.41
CA GLN A 178 44.36 -15.92 41.83
C GLN A 178 44.20 -17.20 42.66
N LEU A 179 43.15 -17.99 42.44
CA LEU A 179 42.95 -19.28 43.08
C LEU A 179 44.00 -20.31 42.65
N ALA A 180 44.46 -20.29 41.40
CA ALA A 180 45.54 -21.15 40.92
C ALA A 180 46.89 -20.80 41.58
N ASP A 181 47.22 -19.50 41.68
CA ASP A 181 48.41 -19.00 42.36
C ASP A 181 48.39 -19.32 43.87
N GLN A 182 47.25 -19.11 44.54
CA GLN A 182 47.04 -19.48 45.95
C GLN A 182 47.11 -21.00 46.18
N ALA A 183 46.55 -21.81 45.28
CA ALA A 183 46.68 -23.27 45.34
C ALA A 183 48.12 -23.73 45.09
N ALA A 184 48.92 -22.98 44.30
CA ALA A 184 50.33 -23.25 44.12
C ALA A 184 51.17 -22.86 45.36
N SER A 185 50.88 -21.71 46.00
CA SER A 185 51.58 -21.30 47.22
C SER A 185 51.31 -22.29 48.37
N PHE A 186 50.05 -22.65 48.63
CA PHE A 186 49.71 -23.64 49.67
C PHE A 186 50.34 -25.02 49.42
N ARG A 187 50.46 -25.48 48.17
CA ARG A 187 51.20 -26.72 47.85
C ARG A 187 52.68 -26.60 48.18
N SER A 188 53.29 -25.44 47.94
CA SER A 188 54.69 -25.19 48.29
C SER A 188 54.90 -25.08 49.81
N GLU A 189 53.95 -24.50 50.53
CA GLU A 189 53.94 -24.41 52.00
C GLU A 189 53.78 -25.79 52.64
N SER A 190 52.83 -26.60 52.17
CA SER A 190 52.67 -28.01 52.62
C SER A 190 53.96 -28.79 52.44
N ALA A 191 54.54 -28.76 51.23
CA ALA A 191 55.80 -29.45 50.93
C ALA A 191 56.99 -28.94 51.76
N ASN A 192 56.97 -27.71 52.25
CA ASN A 192 57.98 -27.17 53.16
C ASN A 192 57.71 -27.54 54.63
N GLN A 193 56.44 -27.58 55.05
CA GLN A 193 56.04 -28.05 56.39
C GLN A 193 56.31 -29.56 56.55
N GLU A 194 56.03 -30.37 55.52
CA GLU A 194 56.36 -31.81 55.47
C GLU A 194 57.87 -32.04 55.65
N ARG A 195 58.72 -31.29 54.94
CA ARG A 195 60.19 -31.32 55.12
C ARG A 195 60.63 -30.87 56.51
N LEU A 196 59.97 -29.87 57.09
CA LEU A 196 60.28 -29.40 58.45
C LEU A 196 59.91 -30.47 59.50
N ILE A 197 58.76 -31.14 59.33
CA ILE A 197 58.34 -32.28 60.17
C ILE A 197 59.37 -33.41 60.04
N GLU A 198 59.76 -33.81 58.82
CA GLU A 198 60.78 -34.85 58.59
C GLU A 198 62.13 -34.53 59.27
N LEU A 199 62.53 -33.25 59.27
CA LEU A 199 63.75 -32.78 59.97
C LEU A 199 63.58 -32.76 61.50
N LEU A 200 62.40 -32.40 62.01
CA LEU A 200 62.09 -32.42 63.45
C LEU A 200 61.97 -33.84 63.98
N GLU A 201 61.39 -34.77 63.22
CA GLU A 201 61.33 -36.20 63.52
C GLU A 201 62.74 -36.80 63.58
N ARG A 202 63.57 -36.59 62.54
CA ARG A 202 64.99 -36.99 62.56
C ARG A 202 65.75 -36.44 63.78
N ARG A 203 65.52 -35.18 64.14
CA ARG A 203 66.13 -34.56 65.33
C ARG A 203 65.64 -35.20 66.64
N ASN A 204 64.36 -35.52 66.74
CA ASN A 204 63.74 -36.14 67.92
C ASN A 204 64.21 -37.60 68.07
N GLU A 205 64.36 -38.32 66.97
CA GLU A 205 64.91 -39.68 66.94
C GLU A 205 66.40 -39.70 67.33
N GLN A 206 67.21 -38.77 66.80
CA GLN A 206 68.60 -38.56 67.26
C GLN A 206 68.71 -38.13 68.73
N ALA A 207 67.68 -37.46 69.28
CA ALA A 207 67.63 -37.15 70.71
C ALA A 207 67.28 -38.40 71.53
N ARG A 208 66.37 -39.25 71.05
CA ARG A 208 66.03 -40.54 71.68
C ARG A 208 67.20 -41.51 71.70
N THR A 209 67.94 -41.66 70.60
CA THR A 209 69.13 -42.54 70.60
C THR A 209 70.18 -42.05 71.59
N ARG A 210 70.43 -40.73 71.66
CA ARG A 210 71.34 -40.15 72.66
C ARG A 210 70.88 -40.33 74.11
N VAL A 211 69.57 -40.27 74.36
CA VAL A 211 69.02 -40.58 75.70
C VAL A 211 69.23 -42.06 76.02
N GLN A 212 68.96 -42.98 75.09
CA GLN A 212 69.21 -44.42 75.27
C GLN A 212 70.70 -44.76 75.43
N GLU A 213 71.58 -44.09 74.70
CA GLU A 213 73.04 -44.16 74.86
C GLU A 213 73.43 -43.77 76.30
N VAL A 214 73.02 -42.59 76.76
CA VAL A 214 73.30 -42.09 78.12
C VAL A 214 72.65 -42.94 79.22
N GLU A 215 71.43 -43.45 79.01
CA GLU A 215 70.77 -44.39 79.92
C GLU A 215 71.55 -45.69 80.04
N SER A 216 72.08 -46.23 78.92
CA SER A 216 72.92 -47.44 78.92
C SER A 216 74.30 -47.22 79.56
N GLU A 217 74.92 -46.05 79.33
CA GLU A 217 76.15 -45.65 80.02
C GLU A 217 75.90 -45.54 81.52
N TRP A 218 74.79 -44.90 81.93
CA TRP A 218 74.40 -44.78 83.33
C TRP A 218 74.13 -46.14 83.98
N GLU A 219 73.41 -47.05 83.31
CA GLU A 219 73.21 -48.43 83.77
C GLU A 219 74.54 -49.17 83.98
N THR A 220 75.50 -49.05 83.08
CA THR A 220 76.82 -49.70 83.26
C THR A 220 77.65 -49.04 84.37
N MET A 221 77.53 -47.73 84.56
CA MET A 221 78.16 -47.04 85.69
C MET A 221 77.54 -47.47 87.03
N VAL A 222 76.21 -47.64 87.11
CA VAL A 222 75.52 -48.18 88.30
C VAL A 222 75.96 -49.62 88.56
N LYS A 223 75.92 -50.51 87.56
CA LYS A 223 76.33 -51.92 87.72
C LYS A 223 77.78 -52.05 88.21
N THR A 224 78.71 -51.27 87.63
CA THR A 224 80.10 -51.27 88.12
C THR A 224 80.26 -50.58 89.49
N ALA A 225 79.32 -49.74 89.94
CA ALA A 225 79.30 -49.24 91.31
C ALA A 225 78.83 -50.33 92.29
N GLU A 226 77.76 -51.07 91.96
CA GLU A 226 77.27 -52.22 92.73
C GLU A 226 78.32 -53.35 92.84
N GLU A 227 79.06 -53.62 91.75
CA GLU A 227 80.21 -54.54 91.75
C GLU A 227 81.34 -54.05 92.69
N ARG A 228 81.63 -52.74 92.71
CA ARG A 228 82.63 -52.16 93.63
C ARG A 228 82.15 -52.23 95.07
N GLU A 229 80.91 -51.85 95.37
CA GLU A 229 80.36 -51.92 96.73
C GLU A 229 80.31 -53.36 97.26
N SER A 230 79.83 -54.32 96.45
CA SER A 230 79.82 -55.74 96.84
C SER A 230 81.23 -56.30 97.03
N SER A 231 82.23 -55.87 96.24
CA SER A 231 83.64 -56.23 96.48
C SER A 231 84.18 -55.65 97.80
N LEU A 232 83.84 -54.40 98.13
CA LEU A 232 84.23 -53.75 99.38
C LEU A 232 83.55 -54.37 100.60
N VAL A 233 82.28 -54.80 100.48
CA VAL A 233 81.58 -55.57 101.51
C VAL A 233 82.23 -56.95 101.72
N ALA A 234 82.59 -57.65 100.63
CA ALA A 234 83.28 -58.94 100.72
C ALA A 234 84.68 -58.82 101.36
N ASP A 235 85.42 -57.74 101.09
CA ASP A 235 86.70 -57.48 101.76
C ASP A 235 86.53 -57.00 103.20
N LEU A 236 85.49 -56.23 103.54
CA LEU A 236 85.13 -55.94 104.93
C LEU A 236 84.81 -57.22 105.72
N GLU A 237 84.08 -58.17 105.12
CA GLU A 237 83.87 -59.49 105.74
C GLU A 237 85.17 -60.28 105.92
N ARG A 238 86.08 -60.26 104.94
CA ARG A 238 87.39 -60.93 105.05
C ARG A 238 88.25 -60.32 106.16
N GLN A 239 88.24 -58.99 106.32
CA GLN A 239 88.99 -58.32 107.39
C GLN A 239 88.35 -58.55 108.76
N LYS A 240 87.01 -58.60 108.87
CA LYS A 240 86.32 -59.04 110.11
C LYS A 240 86.74 -60.46 110.50
N LYS A 241 86.62 -61.43 109.58
CA LYS A 241 87.00 -62.84 109.80
C LYS A 241 88.48 -63.02 110.18
N ARG A 242 89.37 -62.11 109.75
CA ARG A 242 90.77 -62.04 110.22
C ARG A 242 90.91 -61.43 111.62
N GLY A 243 90.12 -60.40 111.93
CA GLY A 243 90.02 -59.84 113.28
C GLY A 243 89.59 -60.92 114.28
N ASP A 244 88.46 -61.58 114.02
CA ASP A 244 87.92 -62.67 114.84
C ASP A 244 88.97 -63.78 115.11
N GLN A 245 89.75 -64.15 114.09
CA GLN A 245 90.83 -65.14 114.19
C GLN A 245 92.03 -64.65 115.00
N LEU A 246 92.40 -63.37 114.87
CA LEU A 246 93.51 -62.78 115.65
C LEU A 246 93.12 -62.56 117.11
N GLU A 247 91.86 -62.19 117.39
CA GLU A 247 91.36 -62.06 118.76
C GLU A 247 91.33 -63.42 119.48
N ALA A 248 90.88 -64.49 118.81
CA ALA A 248 90.93 -65.85 119.37
C ALA A 248 92.36 -66.29 119.75
N VAL A 249 93.34 -66.11 118.85
CA VAL A 249 94.76 -66.42 119.13
C VAL A 249 95.32 -65.55 120.26
N VAL A 250 94.86 -64.30 120.39
CA VAL A 250 95.25 -63.41 121.50
C VAL A 250 94.61 -63.82 122.83
N GLU A 251 93.41 -64.39 122.86
CA GLU A 251 92.82 -64.95 124.08
C GLU A 251 93.53 -66.25 124.52
N GLU A 252 93.85 -67.16 123.59
CA GLU A 252 94.64 -68.36 123.88
C GLU A 252 96.02 -68.00 124.47
N LEU A 253 96.73 -67.06 123.85
CA LEU A 253 98.03 -66.59 124.33
C LEU A 253 97.96 -65.78 125.64
N ARG A 254 96.80 -65.22 126.01
CA ARG A 254 96.58 -64.63 127.34
C ARG A 254 96.40 -65.72 128.41
N ALA A 255 95.61 -66.75 128.11
CA ALA A 255 95.32 -67.85 129.04
C ALA A 255 96.54 -68.71 129.42
N GLU A 256 97.57 -68.76 128.57
CA GLU A 256 98.86 -69.38 128.92
C GLU A 256 99.77 -68.46 129.74
N LYS A 257 99.72 -67.14 129.50
CA LYS A 257 100.66 -66.17 130.09
C LYS A 257 100.37 -65.82 131.56
N GLU A 258 99.13 -65.96 132.02
CA GLU A 258 98.74 -65.65 133.42
C GLU A 258 99.20 -66.71 134.46
N ARG A 259 99.86 -67.81 134.04
CA ARG A 259 100.43 -68.81 134.97
C ARG A 259 101.93 -68.66 135.26
N ALA A 260 102.61 -67.70 134.63
CA ALA A 260 104.03 -67.43 134.84
C ALA A 260 104.22 -66.03 135.46
N ALA A 261 104.77 -66.02 136.68
CA ALA A 261 104.79 -64.87 137.58
C ALA A 261 105.68 -63.68 137.14
N GLU A 262 105.35 -62.52 137.71
CA GLU A 262 106.28 -61.48 138.20
C GLU A 262 107.38 -60.92 137.25
N GLY A 263 107.30 -59.62 136.93
CA GLY A 263 108.42 -58.90 136.29
C GLY A 263 108.07 -57.48 135.84
N GLU A 264 108.78 -56.48 136.39
CA GLU A 264 108.64 -55.06 136.05
C GLU A 264 109.21 -54.72 134.67
N LEU A 265 108.57 -53.79 133.93
CA LEU A 265 109.12 -52.45 133.64
C LEU A 265 108.22 -51.64 132.69
N ALA A 266 108.37 -50.32 132.73
CA ALA A 266 107.64 -49.36 131.91
C ALA A 266 108.48 -48.86 130.71
N LEU A 267 107.85 -48.17 129.75
CA LEU A 267 108.16 -46.77 129.42
C LEU A 267 107.32 -46.22 128.24
N LEU A 268 107.03 -44.91 128.32
CA LEU A 268 106.73 -43.95 127.22
C LEU A 268 105.43 -44.21 126.41
N ASN A 269 104.39 -43.37 126.55
CA ASN A 269 104.18 -42.03 125.96
C ASN A 269 103.48 -42.11 124.59
N GLU A 270 102.57 -41.21 124.19
CA GLU A 270 101.99 -40.04 124.87
C GLU A 270 100.59 -39.71 124.28
N GLU A 271 99.88 -38.78 124.94
CA GLU A 271 98.98 -37.73 124.42
C GLU A 271 98.44 -37.77 122.97
N THR A 272 97.21 -37.32 122.66
CA THR A 272 96.04 -36.84 123.44
C THR A 272 94.79 -37.20 122.59
N THR A 273 93.70 -37.81 123.07
CA THR A 273 92.73 -37.43 124.14
C THR A 273 91.84 -36.21 123.73
N PRO A 274 90.61 -36.01 124.27
CA PRO A 274 89.40 -36.11 123.44
C PRO A 274 88.43 -34.91 123.60
N GLY A 275 87.18 -35.02 123.11
CA GLY A 275 86.13 -34.00 123.32
C GLY A 275 84.87 -34.18 122.45
N VAL A 276 84.05 -35.23 122.60
CA VAL A 276 83.16 -35.57 123.74
C VAL A 276 82.00 -34.58 123.93
N ASN A 277 80.80 -34.99 123.45
CA ASN A 277 79.45 -34.64 123.98
C ASN A 277 78.92 -33.19 123.75
N ARG A 278 77.61 -32.90 123.72
CA ARG A 278 76.41 -33.76 123.90
C ARG A 278 75.09 -33.18 123.33
N ASP A 279 74.13 -34.10 123.11
CA ASP A 279 72.67 -34.03 123.35
C ASP A 279 71.83 -32.74 123.09
N ARG A 280 70.72 -32.98 122.38
CA ARG A 280 69.38 -32.34 122.50
C ARG A 280 69.21 -30.88 122.06
N GLY A 281 68.14 -30.62 121.31
CA GLY A 281 67.74 -29.30 120.83
C GLY A 281 66.40 -28.82 121.37
N PHE A 282 66.14 -27.51 121.24
CA PHE A 282 64.85 -26.88 121.47
C PHE A 282 64.79 -25.53 120.72
N PHE A 283 63.64 -25.22 120.13
CA PHE A 283 63.10 -23.87 119.83
C PHE A 283 63.81 -22.90 118.84
N THR A 284 63.11 -22.64 117.73
CA THR A 284 62.72 -21.31 117.20
C THR A 284 63.66 -20.10 117.37
N LEU A 285 64.25 -19.59 116.27
CA LEU A 285 63.93 -18.28 115.64
C LEU A 285 64.94 -17.83 114.55
N SER A 286 64.40 -17.23 113.48
CA SER A 286 64.95 -16.24 112.51
C SER A 286 66.47 -16.12 112.22
N PRO A 287 66.83 -16.07 110.92
CA PRO A 287 67.95 -15.26 110.44
C PRO A 287 67.58 -14.20 109.38
N ALA A 288 66.34 -13.69 109.34
CA ALA A 288 65.97 -12.55 108.48
C ALA A 288 66.43 -11.18 109.03
N ALA A 289 66.63 -11.08 110.35
CA ALA A 289 67.00 -9.83 111.03
C ALA A 289 68.52 -9.66 111.28
N GLY A 290 69.36 -10.59 110.79
CA GLY A 290 70.81 -10.57 111.03
C GLY A 290 71.65 -9.76 110.02
N VAL A 291 71.09 -9.46 108.85
CA VAL A 291 71.85 -8.91 107.70
C VAL A 291 72.34 -7.47 107.98
N ALA A 292 71.52 -6.64 108.61
CA ALA A 292 71.87 -5.25 108.92
C ALA A 292 72.98 -5.09 109.98
N ALA A 293 73.27 -6.13 110.77
CA ALA A 293 74.21 -6.05 111.90
C ALA A 293 75.58 -6.72 111.65
N ARG A 294 75.75 -7.48 110.56
CA ARG A 294 77.03 -8.16 110.24
C ARG A 294 77.89 -7.47 109.17
N LEU A 295 77.38 -6.40 108.54
CA LEU A 295 78.10 -5.61 107.54
C LEU A 295 79.39 -4.94 108.07
N GLN A 296 79.60 -4.88 109.39
CA GLN A 296 80.83 -4.38 110.01
C GLN A 296 81.78 -5.46 110.56
N LYS A 297 81.51 -6.77 110.37
CA LYS A 297 82.39 -7.86 110.85
C LYS A 297 82.63 -9.01 109.87
N SER A 298 82.24 -8.89 108.60
CA SER A 298 82.67 -9.84 107.56
C SER A 298 84.04 -9.44 107.00
N GLY A 299 85.11 -9.94 107.62
CA GLY A 299 86.47 -9.88 107.07
C GLY A 299 86.63 -10.83 105.87
N LYS A 300 85.80 -10.67 104.83
CA LYS A 300 85.90 -11.44 103.59
C LYS A 300 87.24 -11.16 102.94
N THR A 301 87.96 -12.21 102.60
CA THR A 301 89.14 -12.13 101.75
C THR A 301 88.77 -11.59 100.37
N PHE A 302 89.71 -10.92 99.69
CA PHE A 302 89.46 -10.39 98.34
C PHE A 302 88.98 -11.50 97.37
N THR A 303 89.48 -12.72 97.57
CA THR A 303 89.05 -13.96 96.92
C THR A 303 87.57 -14.30 97.14
N GLU A 304 87.02 -14.15 98.35
CA GLU A 304 85.59 -14.41 98.62
C GLU A 304 84.68 -13.34 98.01
N VAL A 305 85.11 -12.08 98.02
CA VAL A 305 84.38 -11.00 97.33
C VAL A 305 84.39 -11.25 95.81
N TYR A 306 85.50 -11.75 95.27
CA TYR A 306 85.61 -12.13 93.88
C TYR A 306 84.74 -13.35 93.53
N THR A 307 84.65 -14.38 94.38
CA THR A 307 83.75 -15.53 94.13
C THR A 307 82.27 -15.17 94.26
N ASP A 308 81.88 -14.30 95.19
CA ASP A 308 80.51 -13.75 95.23
C ASP A 308 80.21 -12.90 93.98
N TYR A 309 81.16 -12.07 93.52
CA TYR A 309 81.02 -11.28 92.30
C TYR A 309 80.90 -12.16 91.06
N VAL A 310 81.74 -13.19 90.91
CA VAL A 310 81.66 -14.16 89.81
C VAL A 310 80.36 -14.97 89.87
N ARG A 311 79.88 -15.36 91.06
CA ARG A 311 78.58 -16.03 91.20
C ARG A 311 77.43 -15.11 90.77
N ILE A 312 77.41 -13.85 91.22
CA ILE A 312 76.38 -12.87 90.84
C ILE A 312 76.47 -12.53 89.35
N GLN A 313 77.67 -12.48 88.75
CA GLN A 313 77.81 -12.37 87.29
C GLN A 313 77.27 -13.61 86.57
N GLY A 314 77.44 -14.82 87.13
CA GLY A 314 76.86 -16.05 86.61
C GLY A 314 75.34 -16.10 86.72
N GLU A 315 74.78 -15.73 87.86
CA GLU A 315 73.33 -15.61 88.11
C GLU A 315 72.70 -14.55 87.18
N LEU A 316 73.35 -13.40 87.00
CA LEU A 316 72.92 -12.34 86.08
C LEU A 316 73.04 -12.76 84.62
N ALA A 317 74.10 -13.47 84.22
CA ALA A 317 74.24 -14.02 82.87
C ALA A 317 73.19 -15.11 82.60
N GLY A 318 72.89 -15.95 83.59
CA GLY A 318 71.80 -16.92 83.56
C GLY A 318 70.47 -16.24 83.31
N SER A 319 70.08 -15.30 84.17
CA SER A 319 68.83 -14.52 84.03
C SER A 319 68.75 -13.75 82.71
N GLN A 320 69.86 -13.17 82.23
CA GLN A 320 69.89 -12.54 80.90
C GLN A 320 69.75 -13.55 79.75
N SER A 321 70.27 -14.77 79.89
CA SER A 321 70.09 -15.84 78.89
C SER A 321 68.65 -16.39 78.89
N GLU A 322 68.01 -16.47 80.05
CA GLU A 322 66.60 -16.87 80.19
C GLU A 322 65.67 -15.78 79.65
N ALA A 323 65.92 -14.51 79.97
CA ALA A 323 65.17 -13.38 79.42
C ALA A 323 65.29 -13.32 77.88
N ARG A 324 66.50 -13.52 77.33
CA ARG A 324 66.70 -13.64 75.87
C ARG A 324 65.93 -14.83 75.32
N ARG A 325 66.08 -16.03 75.89
CA ARG A 325 65.35 -17.24 75.44
C ARG A 325 63.83 -17.06 75.47
N LEU A 326 63.28 -16.39 76.47
CA LEU A 326 61.84 -16.07 76.55
C LEU A 326 61.42 -15.02 75.51
N GLN A 327 62.27 -14.03 75.23
CA GLN A 327 62.04 -13.04 74.19
C GLN A 327 62.16 -13.65 72.77
N ASP A 328 63.11 -14.57 72.57
CA ASP A 328 63.27 -15.36 71.34
C ASP A 328 62.02 -16.23 71.12
N LEU A 329 61.56 -16.97 72.14
CA LEU A 329 60.32 -17.76 72.09
C LEU A 329 59.08 -16.89 71.85
N LEU A 330 58.99 -15.71 72.46
CA LEU A 330 57.90 -14.78 72.19
C LEU A 330 57.94 -14.27 70.75
N SER A 331 59.13 -13.98 70.20
CA SER A 331 59.30 -13.57 68.81
C SER A 331 58.95 -14.68 67.82
N GLN A 332 59.24 -15.94 68.17
CA GLN A 332 58.82 -17.11 67.39
C GLN A 332 57.31 -17.29 67.42
N VAL A 333 56.66 -17.19 68.59
CA VAL A 333 55.19 -17.26 68.69
C VAL A 333 54.51 -16.09 67.96
N LEU A 334 55.10 -14.89 67.97
CA LEU A 334 54.60 -13.77 67.18
C LEU A 334 54.78 -14.00 65.67
N ALA A 335 55.93 -14.51 65.22
CA ALA A 335 56.14 -14.89 63.83
C ALA A 335 55.17 -16.00 63.38
N ASP A 336 54.98 -17.06 64.16
CA ASP A 336 54.00 -18.13 63.92
C ASP A 336 52.56 -17.60 63.79
N ILE A 337 52.22 -16.52 64.52
CA ILE A 337 50.92 -15.84 64.45
C ILE A 337 50.84 -14.93 63.23
N GLU A 338 51.90 -14.18 62.92
CA GLU A 338 51.98 -13.30 61.74
C GLU A 338 51.97 -14.09 60.43
N GLU A 339 52.63 -15.24 60.34
CA GLU A 339 52.59 -16.17 59.20
C GLU A 339 51.21 -16.84 59.06
N ARG A 340 50.55 -17.19 60.17
CA ARG A 340 49.20 -17.81 60.13
C ARG A 340 48.06 -16.80 59.92
N SER A 341 48.28 -15.52 60.23
CA SER A 341 47.30 -14.45 60.06
C SER A 341 46.75 -14.33 58.63
N PRO A 342 47.58 -14.25 57.55
CA PRO A 342 47.07 -14.21 56.18
C PRO A 342 46.36 -15.50 55.78
N VAL A 343 46.84 -16.67 56.22
CA VAL A 343 46.19 -17.97 55.94
C VAL A 343 44.79 -18.02 56.55
N LEU A 344 44.63 -17.58 57.81
CA LEU A 344 43.33 -17.49 58.48
C LEU A 344 42.41 -16.42 57.87
N ALA A 345 42.98 -15.31 57.38
CA ALA A 345 42.22 -14.27 56.68
C ALA A 345 41.70 -14.76 55.32
N GLN A 346 42.55 -15.45 54.54
CA GLN A 346 42.16 -16.05 53.26
C GLN A 346 41.14 -17.16 53.46
N GLN A 347 41.35 -18.07 54.42
CA GLN A 347 40.36 -19.11 54.76
C GLN A 347 39.00 -18.52 55.10
N ARG A 348 38.94 -17.41 55.87
CA ARG A 348 37.68 -16.71 56.13
C ARG A 348 37.06 -16.15 54.86
N GLN A 349 37.83 -15.52 53.98
CA GLN A 349 37.34 -15.02 52.70
C GLN A 349 36.81 -16.14 51.80
N ASP A 350 37.47 -17.29 51.77
CA ASP A 350 37.04 -18.46 50.99
C ASP A 350 35.81 -19.14 51.61
N PHE A 351 35.69 -19.20 52.94
CA PHE A 351 34.45 -19.60 53.62
C PHE A 351 33.30 -18.62 53.35
N GLU A 352 33.55 -17.32 53.31
CA GLU A 352 32.54 -16.31 52.96
C GLU A 352 32.11 -16.41 51.48
N ARG A 353 33.05 -16.67 50.56
CA ARG A 353 32.76 -16.97 49.14
C ARG A 353 31.88 -18.22 49.00
N ILE A 354 32.31 -19.35 49.56
CA ILE A 354 31.58 -20.62 49.50
C ILE A 354 30.21 -20.50 50.18
N LYS A 355 30.09 -19.73 51.27
CA LYS A 355 28.81 -19.44 51.92
C LYS A 355 27.89 -18.60 51.05
N ALA A 356 28.40 -17.57 50.38
CA ALA A 356 27.62 -16.77 49.43
C ALA A 356 27.19 -17.58 48.20
N GLU A 357 28.06 -18.46 47.67
CA GLU A 357 27.72 -19.40 46.60
C GLU A 357 26.65 -20.41 47.04
N ALA A 358 26.73 -20.94 48.26
CA ALA A 358 25.71 -21.81 48.82
C ALA A 358 24.37 -21.08 49.05
N GLU A 359 24.39 -19.80 49.46
CA GLU A 359 23.20 -18.95 49.58
C GLU A 359 22.56 -18.66 48.21
N VAL A 360 23.37 -18.42 47.17
CA VAL A 360 22.87 -18.27 45.79
C VAL A 360 22.30 -19.59 45.24
N LEU A 361 22.99 -20.72 45.44
CA LEU A 361 22.53 -22.04 44.97
C LEU A 361 21.28 -22.51 45.71
N THR A 362 21.15 -22.24 47.01
CA THR A 362 19.91 -22.51 47.76
C THR A 362 18.78 -21.54 47.38
N GLY A 363 19.09 -20.30 47.02
CA GLY A 363 18.15 -19.38 46.38
C GLY A 363 17.61 -19.93 45.04
N GLN A 364 18.49 -20.40 44.16
CA GLN A 364 18.11 -21.03 42.89
C GLN A 364 17.33 -22.34 43.09
N LEU A 365 17.69 -23.15 44.08
CA LEU A 365 16.98 -24.37 44.43
C LEU A 365 15.58 -24.07 44.99
N THR A 366 15.44 -23.11 45.89
CA THR A 366 14.12 -22.71 46.43
C THR A 366 13.24 -22.07 45.37
N GLN A 367 13.81 -21.26 44.46
CA GLN A 367 13.08 -20.75 43.29
C GLN A 367 12.57 -21.90 42.40
N THR A 368 13.45 -22.80 41.95
CA THR A 368 13.07 -23.91 41.05
C THR A 368 12.09 -24.90 41.69
N LEU A 369 12.21 -25.15 43.00
CA LEU A 369 11.19 -25.88 43.77
C LEU A 369 9.84 -25.14 43.79
N SER A 370 9.84 -23.82 44.01
CA SER A 370 8.60 -23.02 43.99
C SER A 370 7.94 -22.94 42.61
N GLU A 371 8.75 -22.95 41.53
CA GLU A 371 8.27 -23.01 40.16
C GLU A 371 7.68 -24.39 39.84
N ARG A 372 8.38 -25.48 40.20
CA ARG A 372 7.85 -26.85 40.14
C ARG A 372 6.50 -26.95 40.86
N ASP A 373 6.37 -26.37 42.05
CA ASP A 373 5.14 -26.46 42.84
C ASP A 373 4.00 -25.61 42.25
N GLN A 374 4.32 -24.47 41.61
CA GLN A 374 3.36 -23.73 40.81
C GLN A 374 2.89 -24.53 39.58
N TYR A 375 3.80 -25.20 38.86
CA TYR A 375 3.43 -26.05 37.73
C TYR A 375 2.62 -27.27 38.18
N SER A 376 2.99 -27.92 39.28
CA SER A 376 2.25 -29.04 39.87
C SER A 376 0.83 -28.64 40.27
N ARG A 377 0.64 -27.47 40.90
CA ARG A 377 -0.69 -26.92 41.20
C ARG A 377 -1.49 -26.65 39.92
N ARG A 378 -0.89 -25.99 38.91
CA ARG A 378 -1.54 -25.75 37.61
C ARG A 378 -1.96 -27.06 36.91
N VAL A 379 -1.14 -28.11 36.97
CA VAL A 379 -1.50 -29.44 36.44
C VAL A 379 -2.67 -30.02 37.22
N ALA A 380 -2.63 -30.03 38.56
CA ALA A 380 -3.73 -30.53 39.38
C ALA A 380 -5.04 -29.75 39.18
N ASP A 381 -4.98 -28.45 38.94
CA ASP A 381 -6.16 -27.62 38.66
C ASP A 381 -6.69 -27.83 37.23
N LEU A 382 -5.82 -28.03 36.24
CA LEU A 382 -6.21 -28.45 34.88
C LEU A 382 -6.79 -29.88 34.87
N GLU A 383 -6.29 -30.78 35.71
CA GLU A 383 -6.84 -32.13 35.89
C GLU A 383 -8.23 -32.10 36.53
N LYS A 384 -8.45 -31.24 37.54
CA LYS A 384 -9.80 -31.00 38.10
C LYS A 384 -10.75 -30.43 37.05
N GLN A 385 -10.30 -29.45 36.25
CA GLN A 385 -11.10 -28.88 35.15
C GLN A 385 -11.44 -29.96 34.11
N LEU A 386 -10.46 -30.76 33.68
CA LEU A 386 -10.68 -31.88 32.78
C LEU A 386 -11.66 -32.92 33.35
N GLN A 387 -11.65 -33.15 34.67
CA GLN A 387 -12.61 -34.01 35.35
C GLN A 387 -14.01 -33.39 35.40
N SER A 388 -14.16 -32.10 35.72
CA SER A 388 -15.47 -31.43 35.72
C SER A 388 -16.08 -31.33 34.32
N GLU A 389 -15.28 -31.04 33.29
CA GLU A 389 -15.75 -31.05 31.90
C GLU A 389 -16.16 -32.46 31.45
N ARG A 390 -15.42 -33.51 31.84
CA ARG A 390 -15.81 -34.91 31.56
C ARG A 390 -17.09 -35.32 32.28
N LEU A 391 -17.29 -34.88 33.53
CA LEU A 391 -18.53 -35.11 34.26
C LEU A 391 -19.70 -34.37 33.60
N MET A 392 -19.52 -33.10 33.21
CA MET A 392 -20.54 -32.33 32.50
C MET A 392 -20.90 -32.94 31.14
N ILE A 393 -19.92 -33.46 30.39
CA ILE A 393 -20.17 -34.22 29.15
C ILE A 393 -21.00 -35.48 29.45
N ALA A 394 -20.63 -36.27 30.45
CA ALA A 394 -21.36 -37.48 30.82
C ALA A 394 -22.80 -37.19 31.34
N GLU A 395 -23.00 -36.09 32.07
CA GLU A 395 -24.31 -35.61 32.50
C GLU A 395 -25.16 -35.16 31.30
N LEU A 396 -24.56 -34.46 30.33
CA LEU A 396 -25.23 -34.05 29.10
C LEU A 396 -25.61 -35.26 28.23
N GLU A 397 -24.72 -36.24 28.06
CA GLU A 397 -24.96 -37.49 27.35
C GLU A 397 -26.09 -38.31 28.01
N GLN A 398 -26.09 -38.42 29.34
CA GLN A 398 -27.18 -39.07 30.09
C GLN A 398 -28.50 -38.31 29.92
N SER A 399 -28.49 -36.98 30.04
CA SER A 399 -29.71 -36.17 29.85
C SER A 399 -30.29 -36.31 28.43
N GLY A 400 -29.44 -36.41 27.41
CA GLY A 400 -29.84 -36.66 26.03
C GLY A 400 -30.43 -38.06 25.83
N ALA A 401 -29.83 -39.08 26.43
CA ALA A 401 -30.37 -40.44 26.45
C ALA A 401 -31.73 -40.51 27.17
N ASP A 402 -31.87 -39.85 28.32
CA ASP A 402 -33.08 -39.81 29.12
C ASP A 402 -34.23 -39.06 28.43
N LEU A 403 -33.96 -37.90 27.80
CA LEU A 403 -34.93 -37.24 26.93
C LEU A 403 -35.32 -38.14 25.74
N GLY A 404 -34.38 -38.89 25.18
CA GLY A 404 -34.64 -39.91 24.17
C GLY A 404 -35.60 -41.00 24.65
N ARG A 405 -35.42 -41.50 25.89
CA ARG A 405 -36.35 -42.46 26.53
C ARG A 405 -37.73 -41.83 26.80
N GLN A 406 -37.80 -40.58 27.24
CA GLN A 406 -39.08 -39.86 27.41
C GLN A 406 -39.86 -39.77 26.10
N VAL A 407 -39.21 -39.29 25.04
CA VAL A 407 -39.86 -39.09 23.73
C VAL A 407 -40.32 -40.42 23.13
N THR A 408 -39.48 -41.47 23.21
CA THR A 408 -39.85 -42.82 22.72
C THR A 408 -40.95 -43.48 23.54
N ASN A 409 -41.00 -43.29 24.86
CA ASN A 409 -42.11 -43.78 25.69
C ASN A 409 -43.43 -43.02 25.39
N LEU A 410 -43.41 -41.68 25.36
CA LEU A 410 -44.58 -40.86 25.08
C LEU A 410 -45.16 -41.14 23.68
N THR A 411 -44.31 -41.22 22.65
CA THR A 411 -44.74 -41.58 21.28
C THR A 411 -45.30 -43.00 21.21
N ARG A 412 -44.71 -43.97 21.93
CA ARG A 412 -45.29 -45.32 22.05
C ARG A 412 -46.64 -45.31 22.78
N ARG A 413 -46.82 -44.48 23.82
CA ARG A 413 -48.10 -44.37 24.54
C ARG A 413 -49.18 -43.72 23.69
N ILE A 414 -48.83 -42.72 22.86
CA ILE A 414 -49.71 -42.16 21.83
C ILE A 414 -50.09 -43.23 20.79
N ALA A 415 -49.12 -43.99 20.27
CA ALA A 415 -49.40 -45.06 19.31
C ALA A 415 -50.31 -46.17 19.86
N ILE A 416 -50.19 -46.52 21.15
CA ILE A 416 -51.08 -47.46 21.86
C ILE A 416 -52.48 -46.85 22.06
N MET A 417 -52.59 -45.56 22.39
CA MET A 417 -53.88 -44.86 22.46
C MET A 417 -54.61 -44.81 21.12
N GLU A 418 -53.87 -44.73 20.01
CA GLU A 418 -54.40 -44.79 18.64
C GLU A 418 -54.71 -46.24 18.19
N ASN A 419 -53.99 -47.24 18.70
CA ASN A 419 -54.10 -48.64 18.30
C ASN A 419 -53.91 -49.57 19.53
N PRO A 420 -54.98 -49.93 20.27
CA PRO A 420 -54.87 -50.72 21.50
C PRO A 420 -54.19 -52.10 21.32
N SER A 421 -54.24 -52.66 20.11
CA SER A 421 -53.55 -53.91 19.75
C SER A 421 -52.01 -53.84 19.76
N LEU A 422 -51.43 -52.65 19.99
CA LEU A 422 -49.98 -52.47 20.17
C LEU A 422 -49.52 -52.63 21.63
N GLU A 423 -50.44 -52.74 22.61
CA GLU A 423 -50.09 -52.81 24.04
C GLU A 423 -49.36 -54.13 24.41
N ASP A 424 -49.70 -55.23 23.72
CA ASP A 424 -49.04 -56.55 23.85
C ASP A 424 -47.63 -56.62 23.24
N ILE A 425 -47.19 -55.61 22.47
CA ILE A 425 -45.87 -55.63 21.81
C ILE A 425 -44.82 -55.10 22.80
N PRO A 426 -43.90 -55.94 23.33
CA PRO A 426 -42.90 -55.49 24.29
C PRO A 426 -41.94 -54.49 23.65
N MET A 427 -41.46 -53.53 24.45
CA MET A 427 -40.46 -52.58 23.98
C MET A 427 -39.14 -53.31 23.74
N LEU A 428 -38.53 -53.13 22.57
CA LEU A 428 -37.17 -53.57 22.33
C LEU A 428 -36.24 -52.88 23.33
N PRO A 429 -35.38 -53.60 24.07
CA PRO A 429 -34.38 -52.97 24.92
C PRO A 429 -33.44 -52.12 24.07
N VAL A 430 -33.49 -50.80 24.25
CA VAL A 430 -32.38 -49.93 23.82
C VAL A 430 -31.15 -50.41 24.56
N ALA A 431 -30.03 -50.60 23.85
CA ALA A 431 -28.87 -51.29 24.39
C ALA A 431 -28.41 -50.66 25.72
N PRO A 432 -28.12 -51.48 26.75
CA PRO A 432 -27.67 -50.95 28.03
C PRO A 432 -26.33 -50.23 27.83
N ALA A 433 -26.27 -48.97 28.25
CA ALA A 433 -25.00 -48.26 28.35
C ALA A 433 -24.15 -48.95 29.42
N GLU A 434 -23.09 -49.63 28.98
CA GLU A 434 -22.17 -50.32 29.89
C GLU A 434 -21.47 -49.29 30.79
N ALA A 435 -21.22 -49.66 32.05
CA ALA A 435 -20.48 -48.87 33.06
C ALA A 435 -21.20 -47.71 33.79
N LEU A 436 -22.51 -47.80 34.07
CA LEU A 436 -23.07 -47.25 35.33
C LEU A 436 -23.67 -48.35 36.22
N SER A 437 -23.61 -48.13 37.54
CA SER A 437 -24.00 -49.12 38.56
C SER A 437 -25.50 -49.43 38.54
N ALA A 438 -25.84 -50.70 38.76
CA ALA A 438 -27.21 -51.22 38.64
C ALA A 438 -28.26 -50.47 39.49
N ASP A 439 -27.88 -49.97 40.67
CA ASP A 439 -28.75 -49.19 41.56
C ASP A 439 -29.20 -47.84 40.93
N LEU A 440 -28.40 -47.27 40.04
CA LEU A 440 -28.72 -46.01 39.36
C LEU A 440 -29.67 -46.25 38.17
N ALA A 441 -29.44 -47.33 37.39
CA ALA A 441 -30.25 -47.67 36.23
C ALA A 441 -31.73 -47.92 36.58
N LEU A 442 -31.98 -48.58 37.72
CA LEU A 442 -33.33 -48.80 38.27
C LEU A 442 -34.01 -47.50 38.75
N SER A 443 -33.23 -46.45 39.02
CA SER A 443 -33.74 -45.15 39.44
C SER A 443 -34.19 -44.30 38.25
N THR A 444 -33.42 -44.28 37.16
CA THR A 444 -33.74 -43.50 35.94
C THR A 444 -35.15 -43.79 35.40
N ASP A 445 -35.48 -45.05 35.09
CA ASP A 445 -36.75 -45.38 34.44
C ASP A 445 -38.00 -45.06 35.30
N GLN A 446 -37.86 -44.99 36.64
CA GLN A 446 -38.95 -44.62 37.55
C GLN A 446 -39.07 -43.11 37.83
N VAL A 447 -38.03 -42.35 37.53
CA VAL A 447 -37.90 -40.91 37.84
C VAL A 447 -37.99 -40.02 36.60
N VAL A 448 -37.62 -40.57 35.43
CA VAL A 448 -37.58 -39.86 34.14
C VAL A 448 -38.83 -40.08 33.30
N LEU A 449 -39.47 -41.25 33.37
CA LEU A 449 -40.52 -41.67 32.42
C LEU A 449 -41.94 -41.46 32.96
N PHE A 450 -42.80 -40.86 32.15
CA PHE A 450 -44.22 -40.60 32.45
C PHE A 450 -45.12 -40.94 31.26
N GLU A 451 -46.37 -41.32 31.53
CA GLU A 451 -47.34 -41.70 30.49
C GLU A 451 -48.30 -40.57 30.11
N ASN A 452 -48.53 -39.62 31.03
CA ASN A 452 -49.56 -38.58 30.92
C ASN A 452 -49.28 -37.42 31.89
N LEU A 453 -49.97 -36.29 31.71
CA LEU A 453 -49.75 -35.08 32.53
C LEU A 453 -49.95 -35.30 34.06
N PRO A 454 -50.95 -36.07 34.54
CA PRO A 454 -51.06 -36.41 35.97
C PRO A 454 -49.88 -37.23 36.51
N SER A 455 -49.36 -38.20 35.74
CA SER A 455 -48.17 -38.97 36.15
C SER A 455 -46.90 -38.11 36.15
N LEU A 456 -46.73 -37.19 35.19
CA LEU A 456 -45.67 -36.18 35.22
C LEU A 456 -45.78 -35.27 36.45
N GLN A 457 -46.98 -34.81 36.81
CA GLN A 457 -47.17 -34.01 38.03
C GLN A 457 -46.84 -34.80 39.30
N ALA A 458 -47.21 -36.08 39.37
CA ALA A 458 -46.86 -36.96 40.49
C ALA A 458 -45.35 -37.25 40.54
N GLN A 459 -44.70 -37.42 39.39
CA GLN A 459 -43.25 -37.65 39.26
C GLN A 459 -42.46 -36.38 39.60
N ASN A 460 -42.88 -35.20 39.16
CA ASN A 460 -42.32 -33.92 39.59
C ASN A 460 -42.48 -33.69 41.10
N GLN A 461 -43.60 -34.10 41.71
CA GLN A 461 -43.74 -34.08 43.18
C GLN A 461 -42.81 -35.07 43.90
N LYS A 462 -42.50 -36.24 43.30
CA LYS A 462 -41.48 -37.15 43.81
C LYS A 462 -40.08 -36.54 43.66
N LEU A 463 -39.74 -36.02 42.48
CA LEU A 463 -38.49 -35.33 42.17
C LEU A 463 -38.21 -34.18 43.12
N LEU A 464 -39.19 -33.31 43.39
CA LEU A 464 -39.03 -32.21 44.35
C LEU A 464 -38.77 -32.70 45.78
N ARG A 465 -39.45 -33.78 46.21
CA ARG A 465 -39.18 -34.40 47.53
C ARG A 465 -37.80 -35.04 47.59
N ILE A 466 -37.39 -35.74 46.54
CA ILE A 466 -36.07 -36.37 46.43
C ILE A 466 -34.98 -35.28 46.41
N SER A 467 -35.13 -34.26 45.56
CA SER A 467 -34.25 -33.08 45.48
C SER A 467 -34.11 -32.38 46.83
N HIS A 468 -35.21 -32.08 47.54
CA HIS A 468 -35.15 -31.50 48.88
C HIS A 468 -34.47 -32.45 49.90
N SER A 469 -34.70 -33.76 49.81
CA SER A 469 -34.04 -34.74 50.70
C SER A 469 -32.55 -34.91 50.42
N LEU A 470 -32.14 -34.80 49.15
CA LEU A 470 -30.75 -34.83 48.71
C LEU A 470 -30.04 -33.54 49.09
N ALA A 471 -30.66 -32.36 48.90
CA ALA A 471 -30.13 -31.09 49.37
C ALA A 471 -29.87 -31.14 50.89
N LEU A 472 -30.85 -31.57 51.69
CA LEU A 472 -30.68 -31.75 53.14
C LEU A 472 -29.65 -32.84 53.52
N ALA A 473 -29.36 -33.79 52.64
CA ALA A 473 -28.29 -34.78 52.84
C ALA A 473 -26.91 -34.23 52.46
N PHE A 474 -26.81 -33.43 51.40
CA PHE A 474 -25.60 -32.69 51.02
C PHE A 474 -25.25 -31.63 52.08
N ASP A 475 -26.22 -30.83 52.54
CA ASP A 475 -26.03 -29.85 53.61
C ASP A 475 -25.44 -30.50 54.88
N ARG A 476 -25.96 -31.68 55.26
CA ARG A 476 -25.45 -32.46 56.41
C ARG A 476 -24.07 -33.00 56.14
N ARG A 477 -23.84 -33.62 54.98
CA ARG A 477 -22.54 -34.21 54.64
C ARG A 477 -21.45 -33.16 54.49
N GLU A 478 -21.78 -31.96 54.00
CA GLU A 478 -20.87 -30.82 53.96
C GLU A 478 -20.58 -30.28 55.37
N GLN A 479 -21.58 -30.21 56.26
CA GLN A 479 -21.36 -29.88 57.67
C GLN A 479 -20.50 -30.94 58.39
N GLU A 480 -20.70 -32.22 58.12
CA GLU A 480 -19.89 -33.32 58.64
C GLU A 480 -18.43 -33.25 58.13
N LEU A 481 -18.23 -32.94 56.85
CA LEU A 481 -16.89 -32.75 56.26
C LEU A 481 -16.19 -31.50 56.79
N ARG A 482 -16.89 -30.36 56.91
CA ARG A 482 -16.35 -29.13 57.53
C ARG A 482 -15.94 -29.39 58.99
N GLN A 483 -16.80 -30.05 59.77
CA GLN A 483 -16.44 -30.46 61.14
C GLN A 483 -15.33 -31.52 61.20
N GLY A 484 -15.11 -32.30 60.14
CA GLY A 484 -13.96 -33.19 60.01
C GLY A 484 -12.67 -32.39 59.87
N LEU A 485 -12.63 -31.49 58.88
CA LEU A 485 -11.49 -30.61 58.63
C LEU A 485 -11.19 -29.69 59.82
N GLU A 486 -12.20 -29.09 60.45
CA GLU A 486 -12.03 -28.28 61.67
C GLU A 486 -11.40 -29.09 62.84
N ARG A 487 -11.69 -30.40 62.94
CA ARG A 487 -11.05 -31.28 63.93
C ARG A 487 -9.61 -31.59 63.56
N GLU A 488 -9.36 -32.03 62.32
CA GLU A 488 -8.03 -32.35 61.79
C GLU A 488 -7.09 -31.13 61.88
N GLU A 489 -7.55 -29.93 61.52
CA GLU A 489 -6.82 -28.68 61.72
C GLU A 489 -6.56 -28.40 63.21
N SER A 490 -7.55 -28.59 64.10
CA SER A 490 -7.37 -28.39 65.54
C SER A 490 -6.41 -29.38 66.19
N GLU A 491 -6.32 -30.60 65.66
CA GLU A 491 -5.40 -31.65 66.13
C GLU A 491 -3.99 -31.40 65.60
N ALA A 492 -3.83 -31.07 64.31
CA ALA A 492 -2.53 -30.64 63.75
C ALA A 492 -1.97 -29.38 64.44
N ILE A 493 -2.84 -28.43 64.82
CA ILE A 493 -2.45 -27.25 65.61
C ILE A 493 -1.99 -27.67 67.03
N ARG A 494 -2.60 -28.68 67.66
CA ARG A 494 -2.13 -29.20 68.95
C ARG A 494 -0.78 -29.88 68.82
N GLU A 495 -0.62 -30.80 67.87
CA GLU A 495 0.66 -31.48 67.62
C GLU A 495 1.79 -30.50 67.32
N ALA A 496 1.51 -29.44 66.54
CA ALA A 496 2.48 -28.37 66.29
C ALA A 496 2.86 -27.60 67.57
N ASN A 497 1.89 -27.28 68.45
CA ASN A 497 2.17 -26.61 69.72
C ASN A 497 2.94 -27.50 70.70
N ASP A 498 2.60 -28.79 70.79
CA ASP A 498 3.32 -29.76 71.62
C ASP A 498 4.76 -29.98 71.13
N ALA A 499 4.97 -30.01 69.80
CA ALA A 499 6.30 -30.06 69.20
C ALA A 499 7.11 -28.78 69.45
N ILE A 500 6.48 -27.61 69.45
CA ILE A 500 7.12 -26.34 69.82
C ILE A 500 7.54 -26.36 71.30
N ALA A 501 6.65 -26.78 72.21
CA ALA A 501 6.97 -26.89 73.63
C ALA A 501 8.14 -27.85 73.91
N LEU A 502 8.21 -28.98 73.21
CA LEU A 502 9.34 -29.92 73.28
C LEU A 502 10.66 -29.34 72.76
N LEU A 503 10.62 -28.43 71.77
CA LEU A 503 11.80 -27.71 71.29
C LEU A 503 12.21 -26.59 72.26
N GLU A 504 11.26 -25.89 72.88
CA GLU A 504 11.53 -24.88 73.91
C GLU A 504 12.18 -25.52 75.15
N ASP A 505 11.67 -26.66 75.64
CA ASP A 505 12.29 -27.44 76.72
C ASP A 505 13.72 -27.91 76.37
N GLN A 506 13.96 -28.31 75.12
CA GLN A 506 15.31 -28.66 74.66
C GLN A 506 16.25 -27.44 74.67
N ILE A 507 15.80 -26.30 74.16
CA ILE A 507 16.58 -25.04 74.16
C ILE A 507 16.87 -24.57 75.59
N GLU A 508 15.88 -24.65 76.49
CA GLU A 508 16.03 -24.39 77.93
C GLU A 508 17.06 -25.35 78.55
N SER A 509 17.01 -26.65 78.27
CA SER A 509 17.96 -27.64 78.81
C SER A 509 19.40 -27.38 78.35
N GLN A 510 19.59 -27.02 77.08
CA GLN A 510 20.89 -26.64 76.52
C GLN A 510 21.39 -25.33 77.14
N SER A 511 20.54 -24.32 77.23
CA SER A 511 20.84 -23.02 77.87
C SER A 511 21.28 -23.20 79.33
N ARG A 512 20.53 -23.99 80.12
CA ARG A 512 20.89 -24.34 81.51
C ARG A 512 22.25 -25.05 81.59
N SER A 513 22.55 -25.95 80.65
CA SER A 513 23.86 -26.65 80.55
C SER A 513 25.02 -25.69 80.22
N HIS A 514 24.83 -24.78 79.27
CA HIS A 514 25.80 -23.72 78.96
C HIS A 514 26.02 -22.79 80.16
N GLN A 515 24.96 -22.40 80.87
CA GLN A 515 25.05 -21.56 82.06
C GLN A 515 25.81 -22.25 83.21
N MET A 516 25.65 -23.57 83.39
CA MET A 516 26.44 -24.34 84.36
C MET A 516 27.95 -24.35 84.01
N ARG A 517 28.31 -24.47 82.73
CA ARG A 517 29.72 -24.36 82.29
C ARG A 517 30.32 -22.97 82.56
N ILE A 518 29.57 -21.91 82.28
CA ILE A 518 29.99 -20.53 82.57
C ILE A 518 30.19 -20.33 84.09
N ASN A 519 29.26 -20.84 84.90
CA ASN A 519 29.34 -20.74 86.36
C ASN A 519 30.48 -21.58 86.98
N ALA A 520 30.95 -22.64 86.30
CA ALA A 520 32.14 -23.39 86.73
C ALA A 520 33.42 -22.55 86.53
N LEU A 521 33.61 -22.00 85.33
CA LEU A 521 34.74 -21.13 84.99
C LEU A 521 34.78 -19.85 85.85
N ALA A 522 33.62 -19.32 86.23
CA ALA A 522 33.52 -18.20 87.16
C ALA A 522 34.08 -18.55 88.56
N LYS A 523 33.79 -19.75 89.08
CA LYS A 523 34.27 -20.20 90.41
C LYS A 523 35.78 -20.42 90.45
N GLU A 524 36.37 -20.90 89.35
CA GLU A 524 37.83 -21.02 89.22
C GLU A 524 38.51 -19.64 89.32
N LEU A 525 37.88 -18.58 88.82
CA LEU A 525 38.33 -17.19 88.93
C LEU A 525 38.07 -16.54 90.30
N GLU A 526 37.09 -17.02 91.08
CA GLU A 526 36.82 -16.53 92.45
C GLU A 526 37.80 -17.12 93.48
N ILE A 527 38.15 -18.40 93.34
CA ILE A 527 39.13 -19.07 94.22
C ILE A 527 40.49 -18.35 94.18
N ALA A 528 40.88 -17.82 93.02
CA ALA A 528 42.11 -17.04 92.83
C ALA A 528 42.12 -15.66 93.54
N LYS A 529 41.00 -15.18 94.11
CA LYS A 529 40.88 -13.85 94.73
C LYS A 529 40.81 -13.83 96.26
N MET A 530 40.64 -14.98 96.91
CA MET A 530 40.38 -15.06 98.37
C MET A 530 41.65 -15.06 99.27
N ALA A 531 42.79 -14.54 98.78
CA ALA A 531 44.11 -14.72 99.41
C ALA A 531 44.69 -13.46 100.11
N ALA A 532 43.89 -12.72 100.90
CA ALA A 532 44.39 -11.68 101.82
C ALA A 532 43.45 -11.47 103.03
N PRO A 533 43.94 -11.17 104.27
CA PRO A 533 43.13 -11.29 105.49
C PRO A 533 42.92 -10.00 106.34
N GLN A 534 41.80 -9.93 107.06
CA GLN A 534 41.54 -9.06 108.24
C GLN A 534 40.32 -9.61 109.04
N GLN A 535 40.07 -9.27 110.32
CA GLN A 535 40.89 -9.41 111.55
C GLN A 535 39.95 -9.20 112.78
N SER A 536 40.12 -9.97 113.88
CA SER A 536 39.42 -9.83 115.19
C SER A 536 37.87 -10.05 115.18
N GLY A 537 37.19 -10.53 116.23
CA GLY A 537 37.53 -11.01 117.60
C GLY A 537 36.23 -11.02 118.44
N ALA A 538 36.10 -11.52 119.69
CA ALA A 538 36.85 -12.45 120.55
C ALA A 538 36.01 -12.68 121.85
N LEU A 539 36.43 -13.63 122.73
CA LEU A 539 36.08 -13.79 124.18
C LEU A 539 34.88 -14.68 124.62
N LEU A 540 35.07 -15.28 125.81
CA LEU A 540 34.27 -16.23 126.63
C LEU A 540 34.74 -16.07 128.12
N PRO A 541 34.20 -16.78 129.16
CA PRO A 541 32.75 -17.03 129.38
C PRO A 541 32.00 -16.64 130.70
N PRO A 542 32.44 -16.87 131.98
CA PRO A 542 31.64 -17.80 132.83
C PRO A 542 31.22 -17.35 134.26
N VAL A 543 30.47 -18.26 134.92
CA VAL A 543 30.32 -18.52 136.40
C VAL A 543 28.99 -18.12 137.10
N ASN A 544 28.17 -19.16 137.40
CA ASN A 544 27.28 -19.47 138.56
C ASN A 544 26.23 -18.45 139.11
N GLY A 545 25.10 -18.96 139.64
CA GLY A 545 24.13 -18.13 140.40
C GLY A 545 22.97 -18.81 141.16
N THR A 546 22.32 -19.85 140.63
CA THR A 546 21.28 -20.68 141.29
C THR A 546 20.09 -19.97 141.99
N GLU A 547 19.05 -19.60 141.23
CA GLU A 547 17.63 -19.63 141.68
C GLU A 547 16.80 -20.62 140.82
N SER A 548 17.44 -21.73 140.43
CA SER A 548 16.93 -22.69 139.45
C SER A 548 15.86 -23.63 140.05
N GLN A 549 14.58 -23.36 139.75
CA GLN A 549 13.58 -24.36 139.33
C GLN A 549 12.24 -23.71 138.92
N LEU A 550 11.70 -22.75 139.67
CA LEU A 550 10.46 -22.06 139.25
C LEU A 550 10.70 -20.88 138.30
N GLN A 551 11.88 -20.24 138.34
CA GLN A 551 12.25 -19.24 137.34
C GLN A 551 12.60 -19.90 136.01
N THR A 552 13.27 -21.06 136.02
CA THR A 552 13.60 -21.82 134.81
C THR A 552 12.35 -22.24 134.07
N ASP A 553 11.37 -22.89 134.71
CA ASP A 553 10.18 -23.38 133.99
C ASP A 553 9.37 -22.22 133.33
N MET A 554 9.31 -21.04 133.97
CA MET A 554 8.75 -19.84 133.34
C MET A 554 9.64 -19.26 132.23
N GLN A 555 10.96 -19.22 132.43
CA GLN A 555 11.90 -18.71 131.43
C GLN A 555 11.96 -19.63 130.20
N ASP A 556 11.93 -20.94 130.38
CA ASP A 556 11.85 -21.95 129.32
C ASP A 556 10.54 -21.80 128.53
N HIS A 557 9.40 -21.54 129.18
CA HIS A 557 8.14 -21.22 128.50
C HIS A 557 8.18 -19.87 127.76
N PHE A 558 8.78 -18.82 128.35
CA PHE A 558 8.93 -17.53 127.67
C PHE A 558 9.95 -17.59 126.52
N GLU A 559 11.02 -18.36 126.65
CA GLU A 559 12.02 -18.58 125.60
C GLU A 559 11.49 -19.48 124.49
N ALA A 560 10.72 -20.52 124.80
CA ALA A 560 9.97 -21.30 123.82
C ALA A 560 9.01 -20.39 123.04
N TYR A 561 8.20 -19.56 123.71
CA TYR A 561 7.31 -18.61 123.04
C TYR A 561 8.08 -17.56 122.22
N ARG A 562 9.25 -17.09 122.69
CA ARG A 562 10.09 -16.14 121.94
C ARG A 562 10.80 -16.79 120.75
N LEU A 563 11.08 -18.09 120.82
CA LEU A 563 11.60 -18.91 119.73
C LEU A 563 10.51 -19.19 118.70
N GLU A 564 9.31 -19.60 119.10
CA GLU A 564 8.16 -19.78 118.21
C GLU A 564 7.78 -18.48 117.50
N LEU A 565 7.63 -17.38 118.23
CA LEU A 565 7.35 -16.06 117.64
C LEU A 565 8.50 -15.57 116.74
N GLY A 566 9.75 -15.95 117.05
CA GLY A 566 10.92 -15.69 116.20
C GLY A 566 10.93 -16.52 114.92
N ILE A 567 10.56 -17.79 115.01
CA ILE A 567 10.39 -18.73 113.89
C ILE A 567 9.26 -18.23 112.99
N ASP A 568 8.10 -17.89 113.52
CA ASP A 568 6.97 -17.41 112.73
C ASP A 568 7.23 -16.01 112.14
N ALA A 569 7.91 -15.12 112.86
CA ALA A 569 8.40 -13.87 112.27
C ALA A 569 9.52 -14.08 111.23
N SER A 570 10.22 -15.22 111.23
CA SER A 570 11.17 -15.59 110.16
C SER A 570 10.43 -16.15 108.95
N ARG A 571 9.47 -17.08 109.15
CA ARG A 571 8.58 -17.64 108.12
C ARG A 571 7.82 -16.55 107.39
N LEU A 572 7.15 -15.64 108.11
CA LEU A 572 6.42 -14.52 107.51
C LEU A 572 7.31 -13.58 106.68
N ARG A 573 8.59 -13.41 107.03
CA ARG A 573 9.54 -12.65 106.20
C ARG A 573 10.01 -13.46 104.99
N GLU A 574 10.22 -14.76 105.15
CA GLU A 574 10.60 -15.67 104.07
C GLU A 574 9.46 -15.81 103.04
N ASP A 575 8.22 -15.89 103.49
CA ASP A 575 7.01 -15.97 102.64
C ASP A 575 6.67 -14.62 102.00
N LEU A 576 6.93 -13.49 102.69
CA LEU A 576 6.94 -12.17 102.08
C LEU A 576 8.02 -12.06 100.98
N ALA A 577 9.22 -12.61 101.21
CA ALA A 577 10.29 -12.63 100.21
C ALA A 577 9.97 -13.54 99.02
N LYS A 578 9.38 -14.73 99.24
CA LYS A 578 8.89 -15.64 98.20
C LYS A 578 7.83 -14.95 97.35
N SER A 579 6.77 -14.43 97.97
CA SER A 579 5.67 -13.76 97.25
C SER A 579 6.12 -12.48 96.53
N GLN A 580 7.07 -11.71 97.07
CA GLN A 580 7.71 -10.61 96.34
C GLN A 580 8.56 -11.10 95.16
N HIS A 581 9.27 -12.22 95.30
CA HIS A 581 10.05 -12.80 94.22
C HIS A 581 9.15 -13.36 93.10
N GLU A 582 8.09 -14.07 93.45
CA GLU A 582 7.04 -14.54 92.52
C GLU A 582 6.36 -13.37 91.80
N LEU A 583 5.97 -12.30 92.51
CA LEU A 583 5.34 -11.12 91.91
C LEU A 583 6.30 -10.42 90.94
N ASN A 584 7.59 -10.30 91.28
CA ASN A 584 8.61 -9.77 90.38
C ASN A 584 8.87 -10.68 89.17
N GLN A 585 8.87 -12.00 89.34
CA GLN A 585 8.93 -12.95 88.22
C GLN A 585 7.73 -12.79 87.29
N LYS A 586 6.49 -12.74 87.83
CA LYS A 586 5.28 -12.54 87.03
C LYS A 586 5.21 -11.17 86.37
N ALA A 587 5.74 -10.11 87.00
CA ALA A 587 5.89 -8.81 86.35
C ALA A 587 6.88 -8.87 85.17
N ALA A 588 8.01 -9.58 85.32
CA ALA A 588 8.97 -9.79 84.24
C ALA A 588 8.40 -10.66 83.11
N ASP A 589 7.66 -11.73 83.42
CA ASP A 589 7.01 -12.60 82.44
C ASP A 589 5.91 -11.86 81.66
N LEU A 590 5.12 -11.02 82.36
CA LEU A 590 4.10 -10.16 81.73
C LEU A 590 4.77 -9.10 80.83
N ALA A 591 5.91 -8.53 81.24
CA ALA A 591 6.69 -7.63 80.39
C ALA A 591 7.24 -8.32 79.13
N LYS A 592 7.76 -9.57 79.25
CA LYS A 592 8.16 -10.39 78.08
C LYS A 592 6.97 -10.64 77.15
N ALA A 593 5.83 -11.06 77.70
CA ALA A 593 4.62 -11.37 76.94
C ALA A 593 4.05 -10.13 76.21
N ASN A 594 4.07 -8.95 76.85
CA ASN A 594 3.71 -7.70 76.18
C ASN A 594 4.69 -7.37 75.04
N GLY A 595 5.99 -7.61 75.23
CA GLY A 595 7.01 -7.45 74.20
C GLY A 595 6.82 -8.38 73.00
N THR A 596 6.52 -9.67 73.22
CA THR A 596 6.23 -10.61 72.14
C THR A 596 4.91 -10.28 71.44
N ILE A 597 3.87 -9.86 72.16
CA ILE A 597 2.61 -9.38 71.57
C ILE A 597 2.85 -8.13 70.70
N GLN A 598 3.66 -7.18 71.14
CA GLN A 598 4.01 -6.00 70.34
C GLN A 598 4.77 -6.38 69.07
N PHE A 599 5.81 -7.21 69.19
CA PHE A 599 6.57 -7.73 68.03
C PHE A 599 5.70 -8.51 67.05
N LEU A 600 4.79 -9.35 67.53
CA LEU A 600 3.86 -10.11 66.69
C LEU A 600 2.84 -9.19 65.99
N ASN A 601 2.33 -8.17 66.66
CA ASN A 601 1.44 -7.17 66.05
C ASN A 601 2.17 -6.34 64.98
N GLU A 602 3.42 -5.92 65.23
CA GLU A 602 4.24 -5.21 64.25
C GLU A 602 4.55 -6.11 63.04
N ARG A 603 4.94 -7.36 63.27
CA ARG A 603 5.14 -8.35 62.20
C ARG A 603 3.85 -8.61 61.40
N GLN A 604 2.70 -8.75 62.06
CA GLN A 604 1.43 -8.97 61.39
C GLN A 604 1.01 -7.74 60.56
N ARG A 605 1.27 -6.53 61.05
CA ARG A 605 1.06 -5.29 60.30
C ARG A 605 1.98 -5.20 59.08
N MET A 606 3.28 -5.50 59.23
CA MET A 606 4.22 -5.54 58.11
C MET A 606 3.77 -6.55 57.03
N MET A 607 3.34 -7.75 57.44
CA MET A 607 2.76 -8.74 56.53
C MET A 607 1.49 -8.25 55.82
N GLN A 608 0.62 -7.48 56.49
CA GLN A 608 -0.57 -6.87 55.89
C GLN A 608 -0.22 -5.74 54.91
N ASP A 609 0.78 -4.92 55.22
CA ASP A 609 1.24 -3.84 54.33
C ASP A 609 1.99 -4.42 53.10
N GLU A 610 2.73 -5.52 53.26
CA GLU A 610 3.30 -6.31 52.15
C GLU A 610 2.21 -6.96 51.28
N GLN A 611 1.18 -7.58 51.87
CA GLN A 611 0.05 -8.13 51.12
C GLN A 611 -0.72 -7.04 50.35
N GLN A 612 -0.89 -5.85 50.94
CA GLN A 612 -1.47 -4.69 50.25
C GLN A 612 -0.58 -4.17 49.10
N LEU A 613 0.75 -4.24 49.22
CA LEU A 613 1.65 -3.92 48.11
C LEU A 613 1.54 -4.97 47.00
N LYS A 614 1.53 -6.26 47.33
CA LYS A 614 1.40 -7.35 46.34
C LYS A 614 0.05 -7.35 45.62
N THR A 615 -1.06 -7.03 46.30
CA THR A 615 -2.36 -6.87 45.63
C THR A 615 -2.38 -5.67 44.69
N ARG A 616 -1.80 -4.52 45.07
CA ARG A 616 -1.64 -3.34 44.19
C ARG A 616 -0.74 -3.63 42.97
N GLU A 617 0.34 -4.40 43.15
CA GLU A 617 1.20 -4.86 42.05
C GLU A 617 0.42 -5.78 41.09
N ILE A 618 -0.34 -6.75 41.62
CA ILE A 618 -1.17 -7.66 40.82
C ILE A 618 -2.27 -6.89 40.06
N GLU A 619 -2.92 -5.92 40.68
CA GLU A 619 -3.88 -5.04 40.00
C GLU A 619 -3.22 -4.23 38.88
N ALA A 620 -2.04 -3.66 39.11
CA ALA A 620 -1.32 -2.89 38.09
C ALA A 620 -0.87 -3.76 36.91
N LEU A 621 -0.42 -4.99 37.18
CA LEU A 621 -0.10 -5.98 36.15
C LEU A 621 -1.33 -6.42 35.37
N ASN A 622 -2.45 -6.70 36.05
CA ASN A 622 -3.71 -7.08 35.41
C ASN A 622 -4.26 -5.98 34.50
N ARG A 623 -4.24 -4.71 34.95
CA ARG A 623 -4.61 -3.56 34.12
C ARG A 623 -3.71 -3.47 32.88
N ARG A 624 -2.40 -3.60 33.04
CA ARG A 624 -1.44 -3.57 31.91
C ARG A 624 -1.63 -4.75 30.94
N ILE A 625 -1.97 -5.94 31.43
CA ILE A 625 -2.34 -7.10 30.60
C ILE A 625 -3.63 -6.81 29.82
N GLN A 626 -4.60 -6.14 30.44
CA GLN A 626 -5.84 -5.75 29.78
C GLN A 626 -5.60 -4.66 28.73
N ASP A 627 -4.84 -3.60 29.04
CA ASP A 627 -4.41 -2.58 28.08
C ASP A 627 -3.72 -3.18 26.84
N LEU A 628 -2.87 -4.20 27.05
CA LEU A 628 -2.18 -4.91 25.96
C LEU A 628 -3.14 -5.76 25.11
N ARG A 629 -4.14 -6.43 25.72
CA ARG A 629 -5.20 -7.15 24.98
C ARG A 629 -6.09 -6.19 24.17
N ASP A 630 -6.42 -5.05 24.77
CA ASP A 630 -7.16 -3.95 24.16
C ASP A 630 -6.38 -3.29 23.01
N GLN A 631 -5.04 -3.35 23.02
CA GLN A 631 -4.20 -2.93 21.89
C GLN A 631 -4.12 -4.02 20.82
N HIS A 632 -3.96 -5.29 21.20
CA HIS A 632 -3.86 -6.42 20.27
C HIS A 632 -5.14 -6.58 19.44
N THR A 633 -6.31 -6.54 20.07
CA THR A 633 -7.62 -6.60 19.39
C THR A 633 -7.89 -5.40 18.46
N LYS A 634 -7.41 -4.20 18.82
CA LYS A 634 -7.45 -3.03 17.93
C LYS A 634 -6.53 -3.21 16.71
N LEU A 635 -5.34 -3.76 16.91
CA LEU A 635 -4.40 -4.08 15.83
C LEU A 635 -4.97 -5.15 14.88
N GLU A 636 -5.53 -6.23 15.42
CA GLU A 636 -6.23 -7.28 14.66
C GLU A 636 -7.38 -6.72 13.83
N LEU A 637 -8.21 -5.83 14.41
CA LEU A 637 -9.30 -5.18 13.69
C LEU A 637 -8.79 -4.25 12.58
N THR A 638 -7.71 -3.49 12.81
CA THR A 638 -7.10 -2.69 11.73
C THR A 638 -6.48 -3.57 10.65
N TYR A 639 -5.89 -4.72 11.03
CA TYR A 639 -5.31 -5.67 10.09
C TYR A 639 -6.38 -6.29 9.19
N SER A 640 -7.49 -6.79 9.75
CA SER A 640 -8.60 -7.33 8.94
C SER A 640 -9.16 -6.26 8.00
N GLN A 641 -9.41 -5.04 8.50
CA GLN A 641 -9.85 -3.92 7.66
C GLN A 641 -8.85 -3.60 6.54
N THR A 642 -7.54 -3.68 6.76
CA THR A 642 -6.56 -3.50 5.67
C THR A 642 -6.55 -4.66 4.68
N ALA A 643 -6.79 -5.90 5.12
CA ALA A 643 -6.90 -7.06 4.24
C ALA A 643 -8.20 -7.02 3.39
N ASP A 644 -9.32 -6.62 3.98
CA ASP A 644 -10.60 -6.41 3.29
C ASP A 644 -10.49 -5.29 2.24
N ASN A 645 -9.84 -4.17 2.61
CA ASN A 645 -9.57 -3.09 1.66
C ASN A 645 -8.61 -3.52 0.54
N ALA A 646 -7.59 -4.33 0.84
CA ALA A 646 -6.64 -4.84 -0.16
C ALA A 646 -7.29 -5.83 -1.14
N THR A 647 -8.13 -6.75 -0.66
CA THR A 647 -8.88 -7.69 -1.51
C THR A 647 -9.95 -6.97 -2.33
N HIS A 648 -10.64 -5.98 -1.76
CA HIS A 648 -11.57 -5.13 -2.49
C HIS A 648 -10.86 -4.35 -3.62
N ALA A 649 -9.72 -3.72 -3.32
CA ALA A 649 -8.89 -3.04 -4.32
C ALA A 649 -8.36 -3.99 -5.41
N HIS A 650 -8.00 -5.22 -5.04
CA HIS A 650 -7.62 -6.26 -6.02
C HIS A 650 -8.78 -6.57 -6.97
N SER A 651 -9.99 -6.77 -6.45
CA SER A 651 -11.18 -7.05 -7.26
C SER A 651 -11.58 -5.90 -8.20
N ILE A 652 -11.22 -4.65 -7.86
CA ILE A 652 -11.38 -3.49 -8.74
C ILE A 652 -10.27 -3.50 -9.80
N ALA A 653 -9.03 -3.77 -9.44
CA ALA A 653 -7.92 -3.87 -10.38
C ALA A 653 -8.12 -5.00 -11.41
N GLU A 654 -8.72 -6.12 -11.01
CA GLU A 654 -9.12 -7.20 -11.93
C GLU A 654 -10.27 -6.80 -12.85
N ARG A 655 -11.33 -6.17 -12.34
CA ARG A 655 -12.43 -5.64 -13.17
C ARG A 655 -11.93 -4.60 -14.18
N LEU A 656 -11.09 -3.65 -13.77
CA LEU A 656 -10.47 -2.69 -14.69
C LEU A 656 -9.54 -3.36 -15.70
N ARG A 657 -8.87 -4.47 -15.35
CA ARG A 657 -8.05 -5.26 -16.31
C ARG A 657 -8.91 -5.97 -17.34
N THR A 658 -10.04 -6.59 -16.95
CA THR A 658 -10.95 -7.26 -17.90
C THR A 658 -11.69 -6.25 -18.77
N GLU A 659 -12.14 -5.12 -18.22
CA GLU A 659 -12.67 -3.99 -18.99
C GLU A 659 -11.64 -3.44 -19.99
N CYS A 660 -10.38 -3.26 -19.58
CA CYS A 660 -9.30 -2.86 -20.49
C CYS A 660 -8.96 -3.92 -21.56
N ALA A 661 -9.18 -5.21 -21.29
CA ALA A 661 -9.02 -6.27 -22.28
C ALA A 661 -10.18 -6.25 -23.29
N ASN A 662 -11.42 -6.12 -22.81
CA ASN A 662 -12.62 -6.02 -23.64
C ASN A 662 -12.56 -4.79 -24.56
N LEU A 663 -12.23 -3.61 -24.03
CA LEU A 663 -12.09 -2.38 -24.81
C LEU A 663 -10.98 -2.46 -25.88
N ARG A 664 -9.91 -3.26 -25.64
CA ARG A 664 -8.88 -3.52 -26.67
C ARG A 664 -9.41 -4.44 -27.76
N ALA A 665 -10.10 -5.53 -27.39
CA ALA A 665 -10.72 -6.44 -28.36
C ALA A 665 -11.78 -5.71 -29.21
N GLU A 666 -12.61 -4.87 -28.59
CA GLU A 666 -13.54 -3.97 -29.30
C GLU A 666 -12.80 -3.03 -30.25
N GLN A 667 -11.70 -2.39 -29.80
CA GLN A 667 -10.91 -1.50 -30.66
C GLN A 667 -10.28 -2.25 -31.85
N GLU A 668 -9.86 -3.50 -31.68
CA GLU A 668 -9.36 -4.35 -32.77
C GLU A 668 -10.48 -4.76 -33.73
N ILE A 669 -11.67 -5.08 -33.22
CA ILE A 669 -12.87 -5.33 -34.04
C ILE A 669 -13.21 -4.08 -34.85
N TRP A 670 -13.26 -2.88 -34.25
CA TRP A 670 -13.53 -1.63 -34.96
C TRP A 670 -12.48 -1.32 -36.03
N LYS A 671 -11.18 -1.48 -35.74
CA LYS A 671 -10.10 -1.37 -36.74
C LYS A 671 -10.25 -2.39 -37.88
N SER A 672 -10.70 -3.61 -37.59
CA SER A 672 -10.94 -4.62 -38.62
C SER A 672 -12.11 -4.22 -39.53
N ILE A 673 -13.19 -3.68 -38.97
CA ILE A 673 -14.35 -3.16 -39.70
C ILE A 673 -13.96 -1.94 -40.56
N GLU A 674 -13.18 -1.01 -40.00
CA GLU A 674 -12.65 0.15 -40.74
C GLU A 674 -11.73 -0.27 -41.89
N SER A 675 -10.80 -1.21 -41.66
CA SER A 675 -9.92 -1.72 -42.72
C SER A 675 -10.69 -2.45 -43.83
N ARG A 676 -11.76 -3.18 -43.48
CA ARG A 676 -12.69 -3.78 -44.45
C ARG A 676 -13.43 -2.69 -45.23
N LEU A 677 -14.14 -1.77 -44.57
CA LEU A 677 -14.92 -0.71 -45.21
C LEU A 677 -14.07 0.20 -46.09
N THR A 678 -12.82 0.50 -45.69
CA THR A 678 -11.89 1.27 -46.52
C THR A 678 -11.36 0.47 -47.70
N SER A 679 -11.21 -0.86 -47.59
CA SER A 679 -10.91 -1.74 -48.73
C SER A 679 -12.09 -1.85 -49.71
N GLU A 680 -13.32 -1.99 -49.21
CA GLU A 680 -14.56 -2.03 -49.99
C GLU A 680 -14.77 -0.70 -50.74
N ASN A 681 -14.58 0.45 -50.08
CA ASN A 681 -14.61 1.76 -50.73
C ASN A 681 -13.53 1.91 -51.82
N ARG A 682 -12.33 1.33 -51.63
CA ARG A 682 -11.28 1.31 -52.67
C ARG A 682 -11.64 0.41 -53.87
N VAL A 683 -12.43 -0.65 -53.66
CA VAL A 683 -12.96 -1.50 -54.75
C VAL A 683 -14.08 -0.75 -55.48
N LEU A 684 -15.08 -0.24 -54.77
CA LEU A 684 -16.18 0.55 -55.34
C LEU A 684 -15.69 1.79 -56.09
N ALA A 685 -14.62 2.46 -55.63
CA ALA A 685 -13.99 3.56 -56.34
C ALA A 685 -13.35 3.12 -57.68
N LYS A 686 -12.69 1.94 -57.71
CA LYS A 686 -12.14 1.36 -58.95
C LYS A 686 -13.24 0.97 -59.92
N GLU A 687 -14.27 0.26 -59.44
CA GLU A 687 -15.44 -0.10 -60.24
C GLU A 687 -16.13 1.15 -60.81
N ARG A 688 -16.34 2.19 -59.99
CA ARG A 688 -16.89 3.47 -60.45
C ARG A 688 -16.02 4.15 -61.51
N SER A 689 -14.69 4.08 -61.40
CA SER A 689 -13.81 4.57 -62.47
C SER A 689 -13.91 3.73 -63.75
N GLN A 690 -13.98 2.40 -63.65
CA GLN A 690 -14.17 1.50 -64.79
C GLN A 690 -15.52 1.72 -65.48
N PHE A 691 -16.60 1.94 -64.73
CA PHE A 691 -17.91 2.31 -65.27
C PHE A 691 -17.91 3.70 -65.91
N ALA A 692 -17.16 4.67 -65.35
CA ALA A 692 -17.00 5.99 -65.96
C ALA A 692 -16.20 5.91 -67.28
N ASP A 693 -15.12 5.13 -67.33
CA ASP A 693 -14.34 4.88 -68.55
C ASP A 693 -15.15 4.12 -69.60
N LEU A 694 -15.94 3.13 -69.19
CA LEU A 694 -16.88 2.43 -70.08
C LEU A 694 -17.95 3.39 -70.62
N ALA A 695 -18.53 4.25 -69.78
CA ALA A 695 -19.50 5.26 -70.21
C ALA A 695 -18.87 6.27 -71.19
N ASN A 696 -17.66 6.76 -70.90
CA ASN A 696 -16.89 7.63 -71.79
C ASN A 696 -16.60 6.95 -73.14
N ASN A 697 -16.27 5.66 -73.15
CA ASN A 697 -16.02 4.90 -74.38
C ASN A 697 -17.31 4.62 -75.17
N ILE A 698 -18.43 4.37 -74.48
CA ILE A 698 -19.75 4.25 -75.11
C ILE A 698 -20.19 5.60 -75.70
N GLN A 699 -19.95 6.72 -75.02
CA GLN A 699 -20.24 8.07 -75.53
C GLN A 699 -19.38 8.42 -76.74
N LYS A 700 -18.07 8.09 -76.73
CA LYS A 700 -17.21 8.21 -77.92
C LYS A 700 -17.73 7.38 -79.08
N MET A 701 -18.05 6.10 -78.85
CA MET A 701 -18.63 5.23 -79.88
C MET A 701 -19.95 5.79 -80.43
N HIS A 702 -20.83 6.32 -79.59
CA HIS A 702 -22.06 6.98 -80.04
C HIS A 702 -21.75 8.22 -80.88
N HIS A 703 -20.80 9.05 -80.46
CA HIS A 703 -20.39 10.23 -81.22
C HIS A 703 -19.75 9.85 -82.58
N ASP A 704 -18.90 8.83 -82.62
CA ASP A 704 -18.28 8.32 -83.85
C ASP A 704 -19.34 7.72 -84.80
N LEU A 705 -20.34 7.01 -84.27
CA LEU A 705 -21.49 6.50 -85.03
C LEU A 705 -22.41 7.62 -85.52
N GLU A 706 -22.66 8.64 -84.71
CA GLU A 706 -23.42 9.84 -85.10
C GLU A 706 -22.68 10.63 -86.19
N MET A 707 -21.36 10.80 -86.07
CA MET A 707 -20.54 11.51 -87.05
C MET A 707 -20.40 10.71 -88.36
N SER A 708 -20.22 9.38 -88.28
CA SER A 708 -20.29 8.50 -89.45
C SER A 708 -21.68 8.60 -90.12
N GLY A 709 -22.76 8.45 -89.35
CA GLY A 709 -24.13 8.54 -89.83
C GLY A 709 -24.50 9.91 -90.41
N GLN A 710 -23.94 11.00 -89.87
CA GLN A 710 -24.03 12.33 -90.48
C GLN A 710 -23.23 12.43 -91.78
N SER A 711 -22.05 11.82 -91.86
CA SER A 711 -21.25 11.80 -93.09
C SER A 711 -21.93 10.99 -94.20
N ASP A 712 -22.53 9.84 -93.88
CA ASP A 712 -23.29 9.01 -94.80
C ASP A 712 -24.60 9.71 -95.21
N ARG A 713 -25.32 10.37 -94.28
CA ARG A 713 -26.47 11.22 -94.63
C ARG A 713 -26.07 12.32 -95.61
N ARG A 714 -25.03 13.10 -95.33
CA ARG A 714 -24.53 14.15 -96.25
C ARG A 714 -24.11 13.58 -97.60
N ARG A 715 -23.54 12.36 -97.64
CA ARG A 715 -23.18 11.67 -98.89
C ARG A 715 -24.43 11.27 -99.68
N MET A 716 -25.44 10.71 -99.03
CA MET A 716 -26.71 10.33 -99.66
C MET A 716 -27.52 11.57 -100.09
N GLU A 717 -27.55 12.63 -99.28
CA GLU A 717 -28.16 13.92 -99.60
C GLU A 717 -27.49 14.57 -100.81
N GLY A 718 -26.16 14.55 -100.89
CA GLY A 718 -25.41 15.00 -102.07
C GLY A 718 -25.67 14.15 -103.32
N GLN A 719 -25.82 12.83 -103.16
CA GLN A 719 -26.24 11.94 -104.26
C GLN A 719 -27.67 12.25 -104.72
N ILE A 720 -28.62 12.43 -103.80
CA ILE A 720 -30.00 12.84 -104.10
C ILE A 720 -30.02 14.19 -104.83
N GLN A 721 -29.31 15.21 -104.32
CA GLN A 721 -29.19 16.52 -104.99
C GLN A 721 -28.61 16.39 -106.41
N SER A 722 -27.61 15.54 -106.63
CA SER A 722 -27.06 15.30 -107.96
C SER A 722 -28.06 14.61 -108.91
N MET A 723 -28.89 13.70 -108.38
CA MET A 723 -29.96 13.04 -109.13
C MET A 723 -31.13 13.98 -109.40
N ASP A 724 -31.49 14.85 -108.46
CA ASP A 724 -32.51 15.88 -108.65
C ASP A 724 -32.07 16.94 -109.68
N LEU A 725 -30.79 17.32 -109.71
CA LEU A 725 -30.23 18.16 -110.77
C LEU A 725 -30.28 17.46 -112.13
N GLN A 726 -29.89 16.18 -112.22
CA GLN A 726 -30.03 15.40 -113.45
C GLN A 726 -31.50 15.25 -113.88
N LEU A 727 -32.43 15.05 -112.95
CA LEU A 727 -33.87 15.02 -113.23
C LEU A 727 -34.41 16.39 -113.66
N GLN A 728 -33.89 17.49 -113.12
CA GLN A 728 -34.22 18.85 -113.58
C GLN A 728 -33.69 19.11 -114.99
N ASP A 729 -32.45 18.74 -115.29
CA ASP A 729 -31.87 18.84 -116.63
C ASP A 729 -32.62 17.98 -117.65
N LEU A 730 -32.93 16.71 -117.32
CA LEU A 730 -33.74 15.83 -118.16
C LEU A 730 -35.16 16.36 -118.35
N ARG A 731 -35.79 16.93 -117.31
CA ARG A 731 -37.09 17.62 -117.45
C ARG A 731 -36.97 18.84 -118.36
N ALA A 732 -35.91 19.63 -118.23
CA ALA A 732 -35.66 20.82 -119.05
C ALA A 732 -35.30 20.48 -120.51
N GLN A 733 -34.68 19.32 -120.75
CA GLN A 733 -34.49 18.75 -122.09
C GLN A 733 -35.84 18.29 -122.65
N VAL A 734 -36.66 17.56 -121.87
CA VAL A 734 -37.99 17.12 -122.28
C VAL A 734 -38.96 18.29 -122.54
N THR A 735 -38.86 19.42 -121.82
CA THR A 735 -39.65 20.62 -122.17
C THR A 735 -39.14 21.27 -123.46
N ARG A 736 -37.82 21.38 -123.66
CA ARG A 736 -37.22 21.85 -124.93
C ARG A 736 -37.65 20.98 -126.11
N GLU A 737 -37.59 19.65 -126.00
CA GLU A 737 -38.06 18.73 -127.04
C GLU A 737 -39.57 18.83 -127.29
N ARG A 738 -40.38 19.06 -126.25
CA ARG A 738 -41.82 19.34 -126.40
C ARG A 738 -42.09 20.70 -127.06
N GLU A 739 -41.26 21.71 -126.81
CA GLU A 739 -41.35 23.03 -127.45
C GLU A 739 -40.90 22.96 -128.91
N ILE A 740 -39.81 22.25 -129.23
CA ILE A 740 -39.40 21.94 -130.59
C ILE A 740 -40.50 21.16 -131.32
N SER A 741 -41.08 20.14 -130.69
CA SER A 741 -42.21 19.36 -131.25
C SER A 741 -43.45 20.22 -131.49
N ARG A 742 -43.80 21.14 -130.56
CA ARG A 742 -44.90 22.10 -130.75
C ARG A 742 -44.61 23.07 -131.88
N ASN A 743 -43.40 23.59 -131.98
CA ASN A 743 -43.00 24.53 -133.04
C ASN A 743 -43.01 23.84 -134.41
N LEU A 744 -42.54 22.59 -134.50
CA LEU A 744 -42.67 21.74 -135.70
C LEU A 744 -44.13 21.45 -136.02
N SER A 745 -44.97 21.15 -135.02
CA SER A 745 -46.42 20.97 -135.22
C SER A 745 -47.08 22.25 -135.74
N LEU A 746 -46.76 23.42 -135.19
CA LEU A 746 -47.28 24.70 -135.64
C LEU A 746 -46.80 25.05 -137.05
N GLN A 747 -45.56 24.72 -137.41
CA GLN A 747 -45.07 24.83 -138.79
C GLN A 747 -45.85 23.90 -139.73
N LYS A 748 -46.10 22.65 -139.34
CA LYS A 748 -46.94 21.72 -140.12
C LYS A 748 -48.41 22.14 -140.18
N ASP A 749 -48.94 22.79 -139.15
CA ASP A 749 -50.27 23.38 -139.15
C ASP A 749 -50.34 24.62 -140.07
N VAL A 750 -49.24 25.36 -140.27
CA VAL A 750 -49.17 26.45 -141.26
C VAL A 750 -49.05 25.88 -142.67
N GLU A 751 -48.15 24.92 -142.90
CA GLU A 751 -48.02 24.22 -144.19
C GLU A 751 -49.34 23.55 -144.61
N THR A 752 -50.04 22.87 -143.69
CA THR A 752 -51.34 22.25 -143.98
C THR A 752 -52.46 23.27 -144.16
N ARG A 753 -52.44 24.43 -143.48
CA ARG A 753 -53.37 25.54 -143.79
C ARG A 753 -53.10 26.16 -145.16
N GLU A 754 -51.83 26.31 -145.58
CA GLU A 754 -51.49 26.76 -146.93
C GLU A 754 -51.92 25.74 -148.00
N LEU A 755 -51.68 24.45 -147.74
CA LEU A 755 -52.13 23.36 -148.62
C LEU A 755 -53.66 23.30 -148.67
N HIS A 756 -54.36 23.45 -147.54
CA HIS A 756 -55.81 23.54 -147.50
C HIS A 756 -56.33 24.78 -148.21
N LEU A 757 -55.71 25.97 -148.08
CA LEU A 757 -56.11 27.15 -148.86
C LEU A 757 -55.98 26.93 -150.38
N ARG A 758 -54.95 26.18 -150.84
CA ARG A 758 -54.83 25.77 -152.25
C ARG A 758 -55.85 24.67 -152.62
N LEU A 759 -56.17 23.78 -151.70
CA LEU A 759 -57.21 22.76 -151.86
C LEU A 759 -58.61 23.38 -151.93
N ASP A 760 -58.88 24.41 -151.14
CA ASP A 760 -60.13 25.18 -151.09
C ASP A 760 -60.27 26.06 -152.34
N GLN A 761 -59.17 26.63 -152.84
CA GLN A 761 -59.15 27.27 -154.17
C GLN A 761 -59.49 26.26 -155.27
N THR A 762 -58.76 25.14 -155.36
CA THR A 762 -59.02 24.11 -156.40
C THR A 762 -60.36 23.40 -156.24
N THR A 763 -60.93 23.31 -155.05
CA THR A 763 -62.28 22.76 -154.81
C THR A 763 -63.40 23.81 -154.93
N SER A 764 -63.09 25.11 -154.85
CA SER A 764 -63.94 26.19 -155.34
C SER A 764 -64.00 26.18 -156.87
N ASP A 765 -62.87 26.00 -157.55
CA ASP A 765 -62.81 25.86 -159.01
C ASP A 765 -63.58 24.60 -159.47
N LEU A 766 -63.29 23.44 -158.86
CA LEU A 766 -64.06 22.19 -159.05
C LEU A 766 -65.53 22.37 -158.63
N GLY A 767 -65.80 23.20 -157.63
CA GLY A 767 -67.12 23.52 -157.12
C GLY A 767 -67.95 24.30 -158.13
N SER A 768 -67.34 25.25 -158.83
CA SER A 768 -67.97 25.94 -159.96
C SER A 768 -68.32 24.96 -161.09
N ALA A 769 -67.40 24.05 -161.43
CA ALA A 769 -67.62 22.99 -162.42
C ALA A 769 -68.69 21.96 -161.97
N LYS A 770 -68.81 21.70 -160.66
CA LYS A 770 -69.86 20.84 -160.08
C LYS A 770 -71.21 21.55 -159.92
N GLN A 771 -71.25 22.88 -159.78
CA GLN A 771 -72.51 23.64 -159.82
C GLN A 771 -73.13 23.70 -161.23
N SER A 772 -72.34 23.50 -162.29
CA SER A 772 -72.87 23.16 -163.62
C SER A 772 -73.37 21.71 -163.73
N LEU A 773 -72.96 20.80 -162.83
CA LEU A 773 -73.32 19.37 -162.88
C LEU A 773 -74.52 19.01 -161.99
N ILE A 774 -74.58 19.52 -160.75
CA ILE A 774 -75.63 19.19 -159.77
C ILE A 774 -77.02 19.70 -160.21
N LYS A 775 -77.07 20.70 -161.13
CA LYS A 775 -78.27 21.10 -161.87
C LYS A 775 -78.88 20.00 -162.75
N VAL A 776 -78.24 18.83 -162.84
CA VAL A 776 -78.68 17.66 -163.63
C VAL A 776 -79.06 16.46 -162.73
N GLU A 777 -78.73 16.49 -161.42
CA GLU A 777 -78.93 15.34 -160.52
C GLU A 777 -80.04 15.52 -159.46
N ALA A 778 -80.47 16.76 -159.20
CA ALA A 778 -81.40 17.07 -158.11
C ALA A 778 -82.81 16.43 -158.25
N ASP A 779 -83.22 16.06 -159.47
CA ASP A 779 -84.58 15.64 -159.79
C ASP A 779 -84.93 14.18 -159.38
N TYR A 780 -83.97 13.42 -158.84
CA TYR A 780 -84.10 11.95 -158.70
C TYR A 780 -84.42 11.40 -157.30
N SER A 781 -84.00 12.07 -156.22
CA SER A 781 -83.82 11.41 -154.89
C SER A 781 -85.06 11.40 -153.98
N HIS A 782 -86.08 12.20 -154.27
CA HIS A 782 -87.10 12.64 -153.31
C HIS A 782 -88.13 11.58 -152.83
N ALA A 783 -87.99 10.31 -153.25
CA ALA A 783 -89.10 9.34 -153.29
C ALA A 783 -89.04 8.15 -152.29
N LYS A 784 -87.99 7.97 -151.49
CA LYS A 784 -87.76 6.71 -150.73
C LYS A 784 -88.07 6.70 -149.22
N ALA A 785 -88.13 7.84 -148.54
CA ALA A 785 -88.15 7.91 -147.07
C ALA A 785 -89.56 7.75 -146.44
N ARG A 786 -90.20 6.57 -146.56
CA ARG A 786 -91.61 6.39 -146.14
C ARG A 786 -91.95 5.05 -145.46
N ILE A 787 -91.00 4.32 -144.87
CA ILE A 787 -91.20 2.93 -144.41
C ILE A 787 -90.89 2.68 -142.92
N ASP A 788 -90.27 3.62 -142.19
CA ASP A 788 -89.62 3.38 -140.88
C ASP A 788 -90.51 3.31 -139.61
N GLU A 789 -91.84 3.14 -139.71
CA GLU A 789 -92.77 3.67 -138.67
C GLU A 789 -93.45 2.66 -137.70
N LEU A 790 -93.15 1.34 -137.72
CA LEU A 790 -94.04 0.32 -137.08
C LEU A 790 -93.40 -0.86 -136.27
N LEU A 791 -92.38 -0.65 -135.43
CA LEU A 791 -92.01 -1.66 -134.38
C LEU A 791 -91.65 -1.05 -133.01
N LYS A 792 -92.69 -0.74 -132.23
CA LYS A 792 -92.71 -0.81 -130.75
C LYS A 792 -93.30 -2.20 -130.35
N GLU A 793 -93.47 -2.67 -129.11
CA GLU A 793 -93.62 -2.07 -127.76
C GLU A 793 -93.46 -3.22 -126.70
N VAL A 794 -93.81 -3.01 -125.41
CA VAL A 794 -93.84 -4.00 -124.28
C VAL A 794 -92.47 -4.40 -123.67
N GLU A 795 -92.09 -4.23 -122.38
CA GLU A 795 -92.64 -3.73 -121.08
C GLU A 795 -93.19 -4.73 -120.00
N THR A 796 -92.54 -4.78 -118.81
CA THR A 796 -93.06 -5.03 -117.41
C THR A 796 -93.50 -6.46 -116.94
N ALA A 797 -93.56 -6.92 -115.65
CA ALA A 797 -93.32 -6.38 -114.27
C ALA A 797 -93.29 -7.41 -113.05
N ARG A 798 -92.64 -7.07 -111.87
CA ARG A 798 -92.96 -7.31 -110.38
C ARG A 798 -92.85 -8.72 -109.66
N GLU A 799 -92.83 -9.00 -108.30
CA GLU A 799 -92.50 -8.41 -106.93
C GLU A 799 -92.67 -9.44 -105.70
N LYS A 800 -92.29 -9.11 -104.40
CA LYS A 800 -92.78 -9.60 -103.00
C LYS A 800 -91.83 -10.44 -102.02
N LEU A 801 -92.08 -10.69 -100.67
CA LEU A 801 -91.92 -9.87 -99.36
C LEU A 801 -92.05 -10.60 -97.89
N SER A 802 -91.64 -9.99 -96.70
CA SER A 802 -91.93 -10.21 -95.16
C SER A 802 -90.95 -11.03 -94.14
N VAL A 803 -90.90 -11.16 -92.73
CA VAL A 803 -91.31 -10.61 -91.31
C VAL A 803 -90.80 -11.58 -90.09
N TYR A 804 -90.67 -11.52 -88.69
CA TYR A 804 -90.49 -10.73 -87.33
C TYR A 804 -90.01 -11.72 -86.12
N GLU A 805 -89.85 -11.66 -84.72
CA GLU A 805 -89.95 -10.84 -83.39
C GLU A 805 -89.16 -11.55 -82.13
N ARG A 806 -89.09 -11.40 -80.72
CA ARG A 806 -89.56 -10.66 -79.43
C ARG A 806 -88.68 -10.89 -78.06
N HIS A 807 -89.05 -10.52 -76.76
CA HIS A 807 -88.26 -10.54 -75.39
C HIS A 807 -89.15 -10.43 -74.02
N PRO A 808 -88.86 -10.24 -72.62
CA PRO A 808 -87.72 -10.12 -71.53
C PRO A 808 -87.94 -10.65 -69.98
N GLY A 809 -87.18 -10.27 -68.85
CA GLY A 809 -87.48 -10.48 -67.31
C GLY A 809 -86.39 -10.34 -66.09
N ALA A 810 -86.69 -10.16 -64.72
CA ALA A 810 -85.74 -10.03 -63.46
C ALA A 810 -86.27 -9.94 -61.89
N ASP A 811 -85.41 -9.87 -60.80
CA ASP A 811 -85.38 -9.32 -59.31
C ASP A 811 -86.16 -9.86 -57.97
N VAL A 812 -86.01 -9.60 -56.58
CA VAL A 812 -85.08 -9.03 -55.43
C VAL A 812 -85.55 -9.28 -53.85
N ALA A 813 -84.92 -8.77 -52.70
CA ALA A 813 -85.10 -9.03 -51.15
C ALA A 813 -84.96 -7.77 -50.11
N PRO A 814 -84.66 -7.66 -48.71
CA PRO A 814 -84.45 -8.44 -47.37
C PRO A 814 -84.77 -7.81 -45.86
N LEU A 815 -84.29 -8.37 -44.66
CA LEU A 815 -83.90 -7.83 -43.21
C LEU A 815 -84.70 -7.78 -41.77
N GLN A 816 -84.16 -8.40 -40.65
CA GLN A 816 -83.94 -8.16 -39.10
C GLN A 816 -84.88 -7.91 -37.79
N ARG A 817 -84.54 -8.58 -36.61
CA ARG A 817 -84.50 -8.27 -35.07
C ARG A 817 -85.58 -8.62 -33.93
N HIS A 818 -85.37 -8.35 -32.58
CA HIS A 818 -85.69 -9.23 -31.36
C HIS A 818 -86.06 -8.62 -29.91
N GLU A 819 -86.62 -9.45 -28.95
CA GLU A 819 -86.40 -9.57 -27.43
C GLU A 819 -87.40 -9.14 -26.23
N HIS A 820 -87.39 -9.93 -25.10
CA HIS A 820 -87.79 -9.76 -23.63
C HIS A 820 -89.20 -10.09 -22.95
N GLU A 821 -89.28 -10.13 -21.58
CA GLU A 821 -90.07 -11.09 -20.72
C GLU A 821 -90.85 -10.56 -19.42
N LEU A 822 -91.54 -11.50 -18.71
CA LEU A 822 -91.92 -11.63 -17.25
C LEU A 822 -93.30 -11.18 -16.64
N ARG A 823 -93.82 -12.04 -15.71
CA ARG A 823 -95.01 -11.99 -14.77
C ARG A 823 -96.25 -12.84 -15.16
N ALA A 824 -96.98 -13.53 -14.26
CA ALA A 824 -96.88 -13.75 -12.79
C ALA A 824 -97.61 -15.04 -12.31
N GLU A 825 -97.38 -15.46 -11.05
CA GLU A 825 -98.04 -16.55 -10.32
C GLU A 825 -99.08 -16.02 -9.29
N ALA A 826 -100.16 -16.77 -8.96
CA ALA A 826 -101.11 -16.34 -7.91
C ALA A 826 -102.14 -17.37 -7.31
N ALA A 827 -102.43 -18.53 -7.94
CA ALA A 827 -103.78 -19.10 -7.87
C ALA A 827 -104.05 -20.41 -7.07
N GLN A 828 -103.09 -20.94 -6.31
CA GLN A 828 -103.33 -22.10 -5.41
C GLN A 828 -103.77 -21.65 -4.00
N LEU A 829 -104.61 -22.44 -3.29
CA LEU A 829 -104.55 -22.73 -1.82
C LEU A 829 -105.83 -23.26 -1.12
N SER A 830 -107.03 -23.22 -1.72
CA SER A 830 -108.29 -23.19 -0.93
C SER A 830 -109.09 -24.50 -0.71
N ALA A 831 -108.64 -25.69 -1.15
CA ALA A 831 -109.56 -26.83 -1.35
C ALA A 831 -109.66 -27.87 -0.20
N ASP A 832 -108.56 -28.23 0.47
CA ASP A 832 -108.36 -29.64 0.89
C ASP A 832 -108.81 -30.05 2.31
N PHE A 833 -109.48 -29.17 3.08
CA PHE A 833 -109.52 -29.29 4.55
C PHE A 833 -110.49 -30.34 5.16
N LYS A 834 -111.48 -30.90 4.43
CA LYS A 834 -112.71 -31.43 5.09
C LYS A 834 -112.96 -32.95 5.14
N GLN A 835 -112.24 -33.81 4.41
CA GLN A 835 -112.71 -35.20 4.16
C GLN A 835 -112.33 -36.24 5.25
N THR A 836 -111.60 -35.87 6.30
CA THR A 836 -110.63 -36.79 6.94
C THR A 836 -111.03 -37.45 8.27
N GLN A 837 -112.14 -37.09 8.91
CA GLN A 837 -112.22 -37.20 10.39
C GLN A 837 -112.73 -38.51 11.02
N GLN A 838 -113.73 -39.22 10.46
CA GLN A 838 -114.74 -39.85 11.34
C GLN A 838 -114.48 -41.25 11.94
N ALA A 839 -114.17 -42.32 11.17
CA ALA A 839 -114.48 -43.69 11.65
C ALA A 839 -113.62 -44.84 11.07
N LEU A 840 -112.31 -44.95 11.25
CA LEU A 840 -111.43 -44.64 12.40
C LEU A 840 -111.66 -45.48 13.68
N THR A 841 -112.91 -45.73 14.12
CA THR A 841 -113.18 -46.18 15.50
C THR A 841 -113.59 -47.65 15.65
N ALA A 842 -114.39 -48.22 14.75
CA ALA A 842 -114.97 -49.57 14.96
C ALA A 842 -113.95 -50.73 14.81
N ALA A 843 -112.86 -50.50 14.08
CA ALA A 843 -111.82 -51.52 13.85
C ALA A 843 -110.94 -51.81 15.09
N LEU A 844 -111.07 -51.03 16.17
CA LEU A 844 -110.11 -51.01 17.28
C LEU A 844 -110.19 -52.22 18.24
N ALA A 845 -111.29 -52.98 18.28
CA ALA A 845 -111.50 -54.01 19.29
C ALA A 845 -110.97 -55.41 18.92
N HIS A 846 -111.22 -55.89 17.69
CA HIS A 846 -110.68 -57.19 17.25
C HIS A 846 -109.14 -57.22 17.16
N VAL A 847 -108.52 -56.04 17.13
CA VAL A 847 -107.07 -55.85 17.26
C VAL A 847 -106.55 -56.44 18.58
N GLU A 848 -107.29 -56.38 19.69
CA GLU A 848 -106.76 -56.63 21.04
C GLU A 848 -106.42 -58.10 21.37
N GLN A 849 -107.23 -59.07 20.95
CA GLN A 849 -106.91 -60.50 21.22
C GLN A 849 -105.85 -61.06 20.28
N TYR A 850 -105.88 -60.69 18.99
CA TYR A 850 -104.78 -61.01 18.09
C TYR A 850 -103.49 -60.29 18.51
N LYS A 851 -103.58 -59.10 19.11
CA LYS A 851 -102.47 -58.43 19.80
C LYS A 851 -101.78 -59.36 20.79
N SER A 852 -102.51 -59.99 21.72
CA SER A 852 -101.86 -60.77 22.79
C SER A 852 -100.98 -61.92 22.27
N ILE A 853 -101.39 -62.61 21.20
CA ILE A 853 -100.67 -63.76 20.64
C ILE A 853 -99.67 -63.33 19.55
N SER A 854 -99.93 -62.22 18.83
CA SER A 854 -98.88 -61.57 18.04
C SER A 854 -97.79 -61.09 18.98
N GLU A 855 -98.07 -60.23 19.96
CA GLU A 855 -97.14 -59.70 20.96
C GLU A 855 -96.26 -60.77 21.64
N SER A 856 -96.76 -61.99 21.93
CA SER A 856 -95.92 -63.04 22.52
C SER A 856 -94.94 -63.65 21.51
N ASN A 857 -95.40 -63.93 20.29
CA ASN A 857 -94.54 -64.45 19.22
C ASN A 857 -93.61 -63.36 18.67
N GLU A 858 -94.09 -62.13 18.64
CA GLU A 858 -93.40 -60.91 18.22
C GLU A 858 -92.32 -60.54 19.23
N ARG A 859 -92.52 -60.70 20.54
CA ARG A 859 -91.43 -60.64 21.54
C ARG A 859 -90.36 -61.70 21.28
N ALA A 860 -90.74 -62.96 21.08
CA ALA A 860 -89.77 -64.03 20.78
C ALA A 860 -89.02 -63.80 19.44
N PHE A 861 -89.70 -63.28 18.41
CA PHE A 861 -89.07 -62.86 17.16
C PHE A 861 -88.20 -61.61 17.33
N GLN A 862 -88.60 -60.64 18.17
CA GLN A 862 -87.80 -59.46 18.50
C GLN A 862 -86.54 -59.86 19.27
N GLU A 863 -86.60 -60.80 20.21
CA GLU A 863 -85.44 -61.33 20.94
C GLU A 863 -84.49 -62.12 20.00
N LEU A 864 -85.03 -62.96 19.12
CA LEU A 864 -84.22 -63.67 18.10
C LEU A 864 -83.62 -62.72 17.07
N THR A 865 -84.36 -61.70 16.65
CA THR A 865 -83.88 -60.69 15.69
C THR A 865 -82.86 -59.75 16.34
N ALA A 866 -83.07 -59.35 17.59
CA ALA A 866 -82.12 -58.54 18.35
C ALA A 866 -80.80 -59.29 18.56
N THR A 867 -80.83 -60.55 19.01
CA THR A 867 -79.61 -61.36 19.18
C THR A 867 -78.92 -61.68 17.84
N PHE A 868 -79.68 -61.86 16.76
CA PHE A 868 -79.10 -61.98 15.41
C PHE A 868 -78.47 -60.66 14.93
N ASP A 869 -79.14 -59.52 15.12
CA ASP A 869 -78.63 -58.20 14.75
C ASP A 869 -77.45 -57.77 15.64
N GLU A 870 -77.38 -58.18 16.90
CA GLU A 870 -76.22 -58.00 17.79
C GLU A 870 -75.02 -58.83 17.34
N LEU A 871 -75.22 -60.11 17.00
CA LEU A 871 -74.18 -60.95 16.42
C LEU A 871 -73.71 -60.41 15.07
N LYS A 872 -74.63 -59.93 14.24
CA LYS A 872 -74.35 -59.31 12.94
C LYS A 872 -73.59 -58.00 13.09
N LYS A 873 -74.02 -57.09 13.98
CA LYS A 873 -73.28 -55.85 14.32
C LYS A 873 -71.89 -56.18 14.83
N SER A 874 -71.76 -57.09 15.81
CA SER A 874 -70.46 -57.47 16.35
C SER A 874 -69.54 -58.15 15.32
N ALA A 875 -70.10 -58.83 14.31
CA ALA A 875 -69.34 -59.34 13.18
C ALA A 875 -68.94 -58.23 12.18
N GLN A 876 -69.83 -57.27 11.90
CA GLN A 876 -69.55 -56.11 11.05
C GLN A 876 -68.50 -55.17 11.69
N GLU A 877 -68.64 -54.82 12.97
CA GLU A 877 -67.68 -54.04 13.76
C GLU A 877 -66.28 -54.69 13.75
N LYS A 878 -66.21 -56.02 13.87
CA LYS A 878 -64.94 -56.77 13.78
C LYS A 878 -64.38 -56.79 12.35
N LEU A 879 -65.24 -56.88 11.33
CA LEU A 879 -64.81 -56.81 9.93
C LEU A 879 -64.27 -55.41 9.58
N GLU A 880 -65.02 -54.37 9.93
CA GLU A 880 -64.68 -52.96 9.73
C GLU A 880 -63.40 -52.58 10.50
N GLY A 881 -63.25 -53.06 11.74
CA GLY A 881 -62.02 -52.92 12.51
C GLY A 881 -60.82 -53.60 11.85
N LYS A 882 -60.97 -54.83 11.34
CA LYS A 882 -59.90 -55.52 10.62
C LYS A 882 -59.60 -54.92 9.25
N GLU A 883 -60.60 -54.39 8.55
CA GLU A 883 -60.39 -53.59 7.35
C GLU A 883 -59.64 -52.28 7.65
N ALA A 884 -59.95 -51.60 8.77
CA ALA A 884 -59.25 -50.39 9.19
C ALA A 884 -57.79 -50.68 9.58
N GLU A 885 -57.54 -51.77 10.31
CA GLU A 885 -56.18 -52.27 10.59
C GLU A 885 -55.41 -52.53 9.29
N VAL A 886 -55.98 -53.29 8.34
CA VAL A 886 -55.36 -53.58 7.04
C VAL A 886 -55.11 -52.31 6.23
N LYS A 887 -56.05 -51.37 6.18
CA LYS A 887 -55.86 -50.07 5.51
C LYS A 887 -54.72 -49.26 6.15
N SER A 888 -54.64 -49.23 7.48
CA SER A 888 -53.56 -48.52 8.20
C SER A 888 -52.19 -49.18 8.01
N LEU A 889 -52.13 -50.52 7.93
CA LEU A 889 -50.90 -51.27 7.68
C LEU A 889 -50.43 -51.13 6.23
N LEU A 890 -51.35 -51.13 5.26
CA LEU A 890 -51.03 -50.83 3.86
C LEU A 890 -50.55 -49.38 3.68
N GLN A 891 -51.15 -48.42 4.40
CA GLN A 891 -50.67 -47.04 4.41
C GLN A 891 -49.26 -46.95 5.02
N LYS A 892 -49.02 -47.52 6.22
CA LYS A 892 -47.69 -47.55 6.84
C LYS A 892 -46.63 -48.23 5.97
N LEU A 893 -46.99 -49.29 5.25
CA LEU A 893 -46.11 -49.96 4.27
C LEU A 893 -45.80 -49.06 3.08
N ASN A 894 -46.80 -48.38 2.52
CA ASN A 894 -46.62 -47.42 1.42
C ASN A 894 -45.76 -46.22 1.86
N ASP A 895 -45.99 -45.68 3.05
CA ASP A 895 -45.20 -44.58 3.61
C ASP A 895 -43.73 -45.01 3.83
N GLN A 896 -43.49 -46.25 4.26
CA GLN A 896 -42.14 -46.84 4.31
C GLN A 896 -41.52 -47.08 2.92
N GLN A 897 -42.32 -47.44 1.90
CA GLN A 897 -41.82 -47.52 0.51
C GLN A 897 -41.47 -46.14 -0.05
N VAL A 898 -42.27 -45.10 0.23
CA VAL A 898 -41.98 -43.71 -0.15
C VAL A 898 -40.75 -43.18 0.60
N HIS A 899 -40.59 -43.53 1.88
CA HIS A 899 -39.38 -43.17 2.64
C HIS A 899 -38.13 -43.88 2.13
N THR A 900 -38.21 -45.16 1.76
CA THR A 900 -37.05 -45.90 1.23
C THR A 900 -36.70 -45.51 -0.21
N THR A 901 -37.68 -45.20 -1.07
CA THR A 901 -37.42 -44.63 -2.40
C THR A 901 -36.78 -43.24 -2.31
N SER A 902 -37.32 -42.33 -1.50
CA SER A 902 -36.72 -40.99 -1.32
C SER A 902 -35.33 -41.02 -0.66
N LEU A 903 -35.03 -41.99 0.22
CA LEU A 903 -33.67 -42.22 0.70
C LEU A 903 -32.74 -42.73 -0.42
N ASN A 904 -33.20 -43.67 -1.26
CA ASN A 904 -32.41 -44.16 -2.40
C ASN A 904 -32.17 -43.07 -3.44
N GLU A 905 -33.15 -42.19 -3.70
CA GLU A 905 -32.98 -40.98 -4.52
C GLU A 905 -31.96 -40.03 -3.90
N ARG A 906 -32.03 -39.78 -2.60
CA ARG A 906 -31.07 -38.94 -1.86
C ARG A 906 -29.64 -39.49 -1.91
N ILE A 907 -29.48 -40.81 -1.80
CA ILE A 907 -28.19 -41.50 -1.95
C ILE A 907 -27.69 -41.36 -3.39
N ALA A 908 -28.53 -41.61 -4.39
CA ALA A 908 -28.16 -41.48 -5.79
C ALA A 908 -27.80 -40.03 -6.18
N ASP A 909 -28.41 -39.03 -5.57
CA ASP A 909 -28.04 -37.62 -5.76
C ASP A 909 -26.73 -37.26 -5.05
N LEU A 910 -26.48 -37.80 -3.85
CA LEU A 910 -25.19 -37.66 -3.17
C LEU A 910 -24.05 -38.31 -3.97
N ASP A 911 -24.27 -39.51 -4.51
CA ASP A 911 -23.31 -40.18 -5.40
C ASP A 911 -23.04 -39.37 -6.69
N LYS A 912 -24.07 -38.70 -7.26
CA LYS A 912 -23.87 -37.76 -8.38
C LYS A 912 -23.01 -36.57 -7.96
N THR A 913 -23.30 -35.92 -6.82
CA THR A 913 -22.51 -34.77 -6.35
C THR A 913 -21.05 -35.15 -6.10
N LEU A 914 -20.80 -36.26 -5.39
CA LEU A 914 -19.46 -36.80 -5.16
C LEU A 914 -18.76 -37.20 -6.47
N ALA A 915 -19.48 -37.69 -7.47
CA ALA A 915 -18.91 -37.95 -8.79
C ALA A 915 -18.53 -36.66 -9.53
N THR A 916 -19.36 -35.61 -9.47
CA THR A 916 -19.03 -34.31 -10.08
C THR A 916 -17.88 -33.60 -9.37
N GLU A 917 -17.82 -33.62 -8.03
CA GLU A 917 -16.70 -33.08 -7.25
C GLU A 917 -15.39 -33.82 -7.55
N ARG A 918 -15.44 -35.16 -7.66
CA ARG A 918 -14.28 -35.98 -8.07
C ARG A 918 -13.84 -35.78 -9.53
N LEU A 919 -14.69 -35.22 -10.38
CA LEU A 919 -14.32 -34.82 -11.74
C LEU A 919 -13.73 -33.40 -11.74
N ALA A 920 -14.40 -32.44 -11.09
CA ALA A 920 -13.90 -31.08 -10.90
C ALA A 920 -12.50 -31.07 -10.27
N PHE A 921 -12.30 -31.79 -9.16
CA PHE A 921 -10.99 -31.91 -8.50
C PHE A 921 -9.90 -32.53 -9.41
N LYS A 922 -10.26 -33.45 -10.32
CA LYS A 922 -9.31 -34.01 -11.31
C LYS A 922 -9.01 -33.03 -12.45
N GLU A 923 -9.94 -32.15 -12.78
CA GLU A 923 -9.73 -31.09 -13.76
C GLU A 923 -8.91 -29.95 -13.14
N GLU A 924 -9.18 -29.56 -11.90
CA GLU A 924 -8.33 -28.68 -11.09
C GLU A 924 -6.91 -29.23 -10.94
N GLN A 925 -6.75 -30.53 -10.59
CA GLN A 925 -5.44 -31.17 -10.53
C GLN A 925 -4.70 -31.07 -11.88
N ARG A 926 -5.35 -31.38 -13.00
CA ARG A 926 -4.75 -31.24 -14.35
C ARG A 926 -4.43 -29.79 -14.70
N ASN A 927 -5.26 -28.84 -14.28
CA ASN A 927 -5.04 -27.41 -14.49
C ASN A 927 -3.83 -26.92 -13.67
N LEU A 928 -3.64 -27.41 -12.45
CA LEU A 928 -2.46 -27.15 -11.62
C LEU A 928 -1.22 -27.84 -12.19
N GLU A 929 -1.30 -29.10 -12.61
CA GLU A 929 -0.21 -29.83 -13.27
C GLU A 929 0.24 -29.14 -14.56
N THR A 930 -0.69 -28.70 -15.41
CA THR A 930 -0.37 -27.94 -16.63
C THR A 930 0.13 -26.53 -16.33
N GLN A 931 -0.36 -25.86 -15.29
CA GLN A 931 0.24 -24.60 -14.82
C GLN A 931 1.68 -24.80 -14.32
N ILE A 932 1.98 -25.88 -13.59
CA ILE A 932 3.34 -26.21 -13.14
C ILE A 932 4.26 -26.51 -14.34
N VAL A 933 3.77 -27.21 -15.37
CA VAL A 933 4.51 -27.44 -16.62
C VAL A 933 4.73 -26.12 -17.38
N ASN A 934 3.72 -25.24 -17.46
CA ASN A 934 3.84 -23.93 -18.10
C ASN A 934 4.80 -22.99 -17.34
N LEU A 935 4.78 -23.01 -16.01
CA LEU A 935 5.68 -22.21 -15.17
C LEU A 935 7.13 -22.73 -15.24
N SER A 936 7.34 -24.04 -15.19
CA SER A 936 8.68 -24.63 -15.30
C SER A 936 9.29 -24.47 -16.70
N THR A 937 8.49 -24.60 -17.76
CA THR A 937 8.95 -24.29 -19.14
C THR A 937 9.19 -22.78 -19.33
N SER A 938 8.36 -21.91 -18.76
CA SER A 938 8.60 -20.46 -18.76
C SER A 938 9.86 -20.08 -17.97
N ALA A 939 10.17 -20.76 -16.86
CA ALA A 939 11.39 -20.58 -16.09
C ALA A 939 12.62 -21.03 -16.89
N ALA A 940 12.61 -22.24 -17.48
CA ALA A 940 13.70 -22.73 -18.33
C ALA A 940 13.92 -21.85 -19.57
N ASN A 941 12.85 -21.34 -20.19
CA ASN A 941 12.94 -20.35 -21.27
C ASN A 941 13.56 -19.04 -20.77
N SER A 942 13.20 -18.57 -19.56
CA SER A 942 13.79 -17.37 -18.96
C SER A 942 15.27 -17.53 -18.61
N GLU A 943 15.70 -18.72 -18.18
CA GLU A 943 17.11 -19.05 -17.94
C GLU A 943 17.91 -19.10 -19.24
N THR A 944 17.35 -19.67 -20.32
CA THR A 944 18.00 -19.66 -21.65
C THR A 944 18.02 -18.26 -22.28
N ASP A 945 17.00 -17.44 -22.06
CA ASP A 945 16.98 -16.01 -22.40
C ASP A 945 18.02 -15.21 -21.60
N SER A 946 18.21 -15.50 -20.31
CA SER A 946 19.27 -14.86 -19.52
C SER A 946 20.65 -15.28 -20.02
N ALA A 947 20.87 -16.59 -20.25
CA ALA A 947 22.14 -17.11 -20.75
C ALA A 947 22.46 -16.62 -22.17
N SER A 948 21.47 -16.41 -23.04
CA SER A 948 21.70 -15.78 -24.35
C SER A 948 22.07 -14.31 -24.21
N ARG A 949 21.34 -13.53 -23.40
CA ARG A 949 21.66 -12.13 -23.10
C ARG A 949 23.03 -11.95 -22.45
N ASP A 950 23.43 -12.81 -21.53
CA ASP A 950 24.78 -12.79 -20.92
C ASP A 950 25.88 -13.04 -21.96
N ASN A 951 25.65 -13.95 -22.91
CA ASN A 951 26.60 -14.20 -24.01
C ASN A 951 26.59 -13.07 -25.04
N GLU A 952 25.44 -12.45 -25.34
CA GLU A 952 25.36 -11.25 -26.17
C GLU A 952 26.10 -10.08 -25.51
N LEU A 953 25.87 -9.82 -24.21
CA LEU A 953 26.57 -8.80 -23.43
C LEU A 953 28.08 -9.01 -23.43
N ARG A 954 28.56 -10.25 -23.21
CA ARG A 954 29.99 -10.59 -23.34
C ARG A 954 30.53 -10.33 -24.75
N SER A 955 29.75 -10.63 -25.80
CA SER A 955 30.13 -10.35 -27.19
C SER A 955 30.19 -8.84 -27.48
N LEU A 956 29.27 -8.06 -26.90
CA LEU A 956 29.23 -6.61 -27.01
C LEU A 956 30.37 -5.96 -26.22
N GLU A 957 30.72 -6.48 -25.04
CA GLU A 957 31.88 -6.06 -24.25
C GLU A 957 33.20 -6.34 -25.00
N GLN A 958 33.33 -7.51 -25.64
CA GLN A 958 34.48 -7.81 -26.50
C GLN A 958 34.54 -6.91 -27.74
N ARG A 959 33.39 -6.59 -28.35
CA ARG A 959 33.30 -5.63 -29.47
C ARG A 959 33.60 -4.19 -29.03
N ALA A 960 33.20 -3.79 -27.84
CA ALA A 960 33.56 -2.51 -27.24
C ALA A 960 35.07 -2.44 -27.04
N LYS A 961 35.67 -3.38 -26.31
CA LYS A 961 37.13 -3.44 -26.06
C LYS A 961 37.97 -3.49 -27.34
N THR A 962 37.54 -4.24 -28.36
CA THR A 962 38.24 -4.27 -29.65
C THR A 962 37.99 -3.04 -30.53
N SER A 963 36.99 -2.21 -30.21
CA SER A 963 36.83 -0.87 -30.80
C SER A 963 37.62 0.19 -30.02
N GLU A 964 37.67 0.11 -28.68
CA GLU A 964 38.49 0.96 -27.81
C GLU A 964 39.98 0.82 -28.15
N GLN A 965 40.47 -0.41 -28.30
CA GLN A 965 41.84 -0.70 -28.75
C GLN A 965 42.15 -0.07 -30.11
N LYS A 966 41.22 -0.14 -31.07
CA LYS A 966 41.37 0.51 -32.39
C LYS A 966 41.38 2.01 -32.29
N TYR A 967 40.48 2.61 -31.50
CA TYR A 967 40.48 4.05 -31.26
C TYR A 967 41.74 4.51 -30.53
N GLU A 968 42.27 3.74 -29.58
CA GLU A 968 43.57 4.04 -28.97
C GLU A 968 44.70 4.02 -30.01
N ASP A 969 44.73 3.03 -30.90
CA ASP A 969 45.77 2.90 -31.92
C ASP A 969 45.63 3.97 -33.03
N GLU A 970 44.40 4.34 -33.40
CA GLU A 970 44.11 5.51 -34.24
C GLU A 970 44.50 6.82 -33.54
N ILE A 971 44.28 6.97 -32.23
CA ILE A 971 44.73 8.13 -31.44
C ILE A 971 46.26 8.17 -31.36
N LYS A 972 46.96 7.03 -31.24
CA LYS A 972 48.43 6.95 -31.30
C LYS A 972 48.92 7.41 -32.68
N ALA A 973 48.35 6.91 -33.77
CA ALA A 973 48.67 7.34 -35.14
C ALA A 973 48.30 8.81 -35.42
N HIS A 974 47.22 9.31 -34.84
CA HIS A 974 46.86 10.74 -34.89
C HIS A 974 47.86 11.60 -34.11
N ALA A 975 48.31 11.17 -32.93
CA ALA A 975 49.35 11.88 -32.18
C ALA A 975 50.70 11.88 -32.93
N GLU A 976 51.03 10.82 -33.66
CA GLU A 976 52.22 10.76 -34.53
C GLU A 976 52.10 11.67 -35.76
N SER A 977 50.95 11.66 -36.45
CA SER A 977 50.71 12.56 -37.58
C SER A 977 50.60 14.04 -37.18
N ILE A 978 50.11 14.35 -35.96
CA ILE A 978 50.16 15.70 -35.38
C ILE A 978 51.61 16.11 -35.11
N LYS A 979 52.44 15.26 -34.50
CA LYS A 979 53.89 15.54 -34.31
C LYS A 979 54.57 15.79 -35.66
N ALA A 980 54.30 14.98 -36.68
CA ALA A 980 54.83 15.19 -38.02
C ALA A 980 54.34 16.51 -38.66
N ALA A 981 53.06 16.84 -38.50
CA ALA A 981 52.50 18.10 -38.98
C ALA A 981 53.07 19.31 -38.23
N ASP A 982 53.37 19.21 -36.94
CA ASP A 982 53.98 20.28 -36.15
C ASP A 982 55.47 20.46 -36.46
N LEU A 983 56.20 19.39 -36.77
CA LEU A 983 57.55 19.48 -37.34
C LEU A 983 57.52 20.18 -38.71
N LEU A 984 56.62 19.76 -39.61
CA LEU A 984 56.45 20.41 -40.92
C LEU A 984 56.00 21.88 -40.79
N LYS A 985 55.19 22.24 -39.78
CA LYS A 985 54.87 23.65 -39.48
C LYS A 985 56.10 24.40 -38.98
N GLN A 986 56.95 23.81 -38.14
CA GLN A 986 58.18 24.45 -37.68
C GLN A 986 59.15 24.70 -38.85
N GLU A 987 59.35 23.70 -39.71
CA GLU A 987 60.14 23.83 -40.95
C GLU A 987 59.55 24.90 -41.88
N LEU A 988 58.23 24.92 -42.07
CA LEU A 988 57.55 25.92 -42.90
C LEU A 988 57.61 27.32 -42.30
N VAL A 989 57.53 27.48 -40.98
CA VAL A 989 57.70 28.77 -40.30
C VAL A 989 59.15 29.26 -40.39
N GLN A 990 60.14 28.37 -40.27
CA GLN A 990 61.55 28.70 -40.49
C GLN A 990 61.80 29.11 -41.95
N ALA A 991 61.26 28.36 -42.92
CA ALA A 991 61.36 28.70 -44.35
C ALA A 991 60.66 30.02 -44.66
N GLN A 992 59.48 30.29 -44.10
CA GLN A 992 58.80 31.58 -44.24
C GLN A 992 59.57 32.73 -43.56
N ALA A 993 60.23 32.48 -42.42
CA ALA A 993 61.10 33.47 -41.79
C ALA A 993 62.26 33.82 -42.72
N VAL A 994 62.97 32.82 -43.26
CA VAL A 994 64.05 33.03 -44.25
C VAL A 994 63.55 33.75 -45.51
N ILE A 995 62.35 33.43 -46.01
CA ILE A 995 61.75 34.13 -47.16
C ILE A 995 61.43 35.59 -46.82
N ARG A 996 60.83 35.88 -45.66
CA ARG A 996 60.59 37.27 -45.20
C ARG A 996 61.89 38.03 -44.99
N ASP A 997 62.92 37.37 -44.48
CA ASP A 997 64.27 37.91 -44.31
C ASP A 997 64.95 38.23 -45.65
N ILE A 998 64.61 37.53 -46.73
CA ILE A 998 65.10 37.81 -48.08
C ILE A 998 64.25 38.91 -48.74
N GLN A 999 62.92 38.86 -48.59
CA GLN A 999 61.98 39.87 -49.09
C GLN A 999 62.27 41.24 -48.47
N THR A 1000 62.34 41.36 -47.15
CA THR A 1000 62.65 42.65 -46.49
C THR A 1000 64.02 43.21 -46.88
N LYS A 1001 65.01 42.37 -47.22
CA LYS A 1001 66.30 42.80 -47.76
C LYS A 1001 66.19 43.26 -49.22
N ALA A 1002 65.32 42.66 -50.02
CA ALA A 1002 64.98 43.09 -51.38
C ALA A 1002 64.17 44.41 -51.37
N ASP A 1003 63.07 44.47 -50.61
CA ASP A 1003 62.22 45.65 -50.43
C ASP A 1003 63.03 46.85 -49.93
N ALA A 1004 63.98 46.64 -49.00
CA ALA A 1004 64.89 47.69 -48.54
C ALA A 1004 65.88 48.12 -49.63
N ALA A 1005 66.36 47.21 -50.48
CA ALA A 1005 67.21 47.56 -51.62
C ALA A 1005 66.43 48.34 -52.69
N GLU A 1006 65.20 47.93 -53.01
CA GLU A 1006 64.30 48.62 -53.93
C GLU A 1006 63.88 50.01 -53.40
N ALA A 1007 63.55 50.12 -52.11
CA ALA A 1007 63.23 51.41 -51.49
C ALA A 1007 64.44 52.37 -51.46
N ASN A 1008 65.64 51.86 -51.18
CA ASN A 1008 66.88 52.66 -51.27
C ASN A 1008 67.16 53.09 -52.72
N LEU A 1009 66.93 52.22 -53.71
CA LEU A 1009 67.05 52.57 -55.12
C LEU A 1009 66.01 53.64 -55.52
N ALA A 1010 64.73 53.41 -55.24
CA ALA A 1010 63.63 54.31 -55.59
C ALA A 1010 63.73 55.69 -54.90
N THR A 1011 64.17 55.75 -53.64
CA THR A 1011 64.44 57.02 -52.95
C THR A 1011 65.64 57.74 -53.55
N SER A 1012 66.70 57.03 -53.94
CA SER A 1012 67.83 57.63 -54.67
C SER A 1012 67.37 58.20 -56.03
N GLU A 1013 66.61 57.45 -56.82
CA GLU A 1013 66.05 57.93 -58.09
C GLU A 1013 65.12 59.13 -57.89
N ALA A 1014 64.26 59.10 -56.87
CA ALA A 1014 63.37 60.21 -56.54
C ALA A 1014 64.16 61.47 -56.14
N SER A 1015 65.28 61.32 -55.43
CA SER A 1015 66.17 62.45 -55.12
C SER A 1015 66.78 63.05 -56.39
N TRP A 1016 67.25 62.24 -57.34
CA TRP A 1016 67.76 62.70 -58.63
C TRP A 1016 66.67 63.33 -59.51
N ARG A 1017 65.46 62.76 -59.55
CA ARG A 1017 64.29 63.32 -60.25
C ARG A 1017 63.89 64.68 -59.66
N ASN A 1018 63.87 64.82 -58.34
CA ASN A 1018 63.53 66.06 -57.66
C ASN A 1018 64.60 67.15 -57.84
N GLN A 1019 65.89 66.81 -57.78
CA GLN A 1019 66.98 67.74 -58.10
C GLN A 1019 66.86 68.25 -59.54
N ARG A 1020 66.59 67.35 -60.50
CA ARG A 1020 66.36 67.72 -61.90
C ARG A 1020 65.15 68.62 -62.08
N ALA A 1021 64.00 68.26 -61.48
CA ALA A 1021 62.77 69.03 -61.58
C ALA A 1021 62.87 70.42 -60.90
N ALA A 1022 63.68 70.55 -59.84
CA ALA A 1022 63.98 71.84 -59.24
C ALA A 1022 64.75 72.75 -60.21
N LEU A 1023 65.81 72.24 -60.84
CA LEU A 1023 66.58 72.97 -61.85
C LEU A 1023 65.72 73.35 -63.07
N ASP A 1024 64.90 72.40 -63.58
CA ASP A 1024 63.96 72.65 -64.68
C ASP A 1024 62.93 73.74 -64.30
N LYS A 1025 62.49 73.80 -63.04
CA LYS A 1025 61.58 74.84 -62.54
C LYS A 1025 62.28 76.19 -62.36
N GLU A 1026 63.50 76.24 -61.84
CA GLU A 1026 64.28 77.48 -61.72
C GLU A 1026 64.47 78.13 -63.10
N MET A 1027 64.77 77.33 -64.13
CA MET A 1027 64.80 77.78 -65.53
C MET A 1027 63.44 78.29 -66.02
N ALA A 1028 62.34 77.64 -65.65
CA ALA A 1028 60.97 78.05 -66.03
C ALA A 1028 60.52 79.35 -65.34
N ASP A 1029 60.81 79.55 -64.05
CA ASP A 1029 60.41 80.75 -63.33
C ASP A 1029 61.32 81.96 -63.66
N LEU A 1030 62.60 81.72 -63.99
CA LEU A 1030 63.46 82.76 -64.59
C LEU A 1030 62.95 83.22 -65.95
N THR A 1031 62.55 82.29 -66.83
CA THR A 1031 62.01 82.65 -68.16
C THR A 1031 60.65 83.35 -68.08
N LYS A 1032 59.76 82.96 -67.16
CA LYS A 1032 58.53 83.73 -66.85
C LYS A 1032 58.85 85.15 -66.36
N ARG A 1033 59.81 85.31 -65.45
CA ARG A 1033 60.13 86.64 -64.89
C ARG A 1033 60.62 87.60 -65.98
N CYS A 1034 61.34 87.10 -66.99
CA CYS A 1034 61.66 87.86 -68.20
C CYS A 1034 60.40 88.25 -68.99
N GLN A 1035 59.44 87.32 -69.18
CA GLN A 1035 58.18 87.58 -69.88
C GLN A 1035 57.28 88.60 -69.15
N GLU A 1036 57.21 88.53 -67.82
CA GLU A 1036 56.46 89.50 -67.01
C GLU A 1036 57.07 90.90 -67.11
N LEU A 1037 58.40 91.01 -67.11
CA LEU A 1037 59.11 92.29 -67.30
C LEU A 1037 58.90 92.87 -68.71
N THR A 1038 58.80 92.04 -69.76
CA THR A 1038 58.39 92.53 -71.09
C THR A 1038 56.94 93.00 -71.10
N GLY A 1039 56.01 92.26 -70.48
CA GLY A 1039 54.60 92.65 -70.39
C GLY A 1039 54.35 93.91 -69.53
N GLN A 1040 55.20 94.20 -68.54
CA GLN A 1040 55.17 95.46 -67.80
C GLN A 1040 55.62 96.65 -68.67
N ASN A 1041 56.64 96.45 -69.53
CA ASN A 1041 57.04 97.48 -70.50
C ASN A 1041 55.94 97.74 -71.55
N GLU A 1042 55.32 96.69 -72.10
CA GLU A 1042 54.19 96.84 -73.03
C GLU A 1042 53.03 97.66 -72.42
N ARG A 1043 52.69 97.40 -71.14
CA ARG A 1043 51.68 98.17 -70.42
C ARG A 1043 52.10 99.62 -70.16
N LEU A 1044 53.38 99.88 -69.87
CA LEU A 1044 53.90 101.24 -69.75
C LEU A 1044 53.84 101.99 -71.09
N HIS A 1045 54.16 101.33 -72.21
CA HIS A 1045 54.00 101.91 -73.55
C HIS A 1045 52.53 102.24 -73.84
N ALA A 1046 51.60 101.31 -73.65
CA ALA A 1046 50.17 101.57 -73.83
C ALA A 1046 49.64 102.68 -72.89
N HIS A 1047 50.18 102.79 -71.68
CA HIS A 1047 49.80 103.87 -70.75
C HIS A 1047 50.39 105.23 -71.16
N LEU A 1048 51.55 105.27 -71.83
CA LEU A 1048 52.11 106.47 -72.46
C LEU A 1048 51.36 106.84 -73.74
N GLU A 1049 50.88 105.89 -74.54
CA GLU A 1049 49.98 106.14 -75.68
C GLU A 1049 48.65 106.73 -75.20
N SER A 1050 48.06 106.15 -74.15
CA SER A 1050 46.86 106.69 -73.49
C SER A 1050 47.08 108.11 -72.95
N VAL A 1051 48.18 108.36 -72.24
CA VAL A 1051 48.51 109.69 -71.67
C VAL A 1051 48.91 110.70 -72.75
N SER A 1052 49.46 110.28 -73.89
CA SER A 1052 49.79 111.18 -75.01
C SER A 1052 48.58 111.47 -75.91
N ALA A 1053 47.63 110.54 -76.05
CA ALA A 1053 46.28 110.87 -76.55
C ALA A 1053 45.55 111.83 -75.59
N GLN A 1054 45.66 111.58 -74.27
CA GLN A 1054 45.31 112.56 -73.23
C GLN A 1054 46.32 113.72 -73.07
N ALA A 1055 47.16 113.98 -74.08
CA ALA A 1055 47.95 115.21 -74.25
C ALA A 1055 47.76 115.88 -75.63
N SER A 1056 47.19 115.18 -76.63
CA SER A 1056 46.61 115.81 -77.85
C SER A 1056 45.21 116.38 -77.58
N ARG A 1057 44.55 115.90 -76.51
CA ARG A 1057 43.86 116.71 -75.50
C ARG A 1057 44.16 118.21 -75.58
N ILE A 1058 43.14 119.06 -75.49
CA ILE A 1058 43.27 120.49 -75.13
C ILE A 1058 44.04 121.40 -76.12
N ARG A 1059 44.70 120.89 -77.18
CA ARG A 1059 45.33 121.74 -78.22
C ARG A 1059 44.40 122.21 -79.34
N GLN A 1060 43.27 121.55 -79.60
CA GLN A 1060 42.37 121.85 -80.75
C GLN A 1060 40.92 122.15 -80.35
N ALA A 1061 40.64 122.36 -79.06
CA ALA A 1061 39.31 122.72 -78.54
C ALA A 1061 39.38 123.95 -77.62
N ALA A 1062 40.21 124.93 -77.99
CA ALA A 1062 40.48 126.14 -77.19
C ALA A 1062 40.15 127.47 -77.91
N ASP A 1063 39.88 127.42 -79.22
CA ASP A 1063 39.34 128.51 -80.04
C ASP A 1063 38.37 127.88 -81.06
N ALA A 1064 37.06 128.18 -81.15
CA ALA A 1064 36.14 128.92 -80.27
C ALA A 1064 34.69 128.61 -80.72
N PRO A 1065 33.61 128.81 -79.91
CA PRO A 1065 33.48 128.82 -78.44
C PRO A 1065 32.26 128.01 -77.89
N VAL A 1066 32.10 127.90 -76.54
CA VAL A 1066 30.88 127.43 -75.78
C VAL A 1066 30.62 125.89 -75.85
N ASP A 1067 30.19 125.12 -74.82
CA ASP A 1067 29.56 125.34 -73.49
C ASP A 1067 30.13 124.42 -72.34
N GLN A 1068 29.46 124.32 -71.17
CA GLN A 1068 29.93 123.78 -69.84
C GLN A 1068 29.58 122.26 -69.58
N THR A 1069 29.71 121.54 -68.43
CA THR A 1069 29.74 121.80 -66.93
C THR A 1069 30.40 120.66 -66.07
N ASP A 1070 30.84 120.98 -64.83
CA ASP A 1070 30.88 120.19 -63.55
C ASP A 1070 31.71 118.87 -63.34
N ALA A 1071 31.73 118.34 -62.08
CA ALA A 1071 32.73 117.42 -61.47
C ALA A 1071 32.09 116.36 -60.47
N SER A 1072 32.71 115.63 -59.51
CA SER A 1072 33.98 115.69 -58.71
C SER A 1072 34.27 114.40 -57.87
N ASN A 1073 35.28 114.44 -56.96
CA ASN A 1073 35.61 113.54 -55.80
C ASN A 1073 36.40 112.19 -55.98
N GLY A 1074 37.27 111.89 -54.99
CA GLY A 1074 37.99 110.61 -54.75
C GLY A 1074 39.45 110.77 -54.27
N VAL A 1075 39.83 110.30 -53.06
CA VAL A 1075 41.15 110.61 -52.43
C VAL A 1075 41.87 109.46 -51.67
N ASP A 1076 41.24 108.33 -51.36
CA ASP A 1076 41.74 107.37 -50.34
C ASP A 1076 43.02 106.55 -50.66
N ASP A 1077 43.36 106.33 -51.94
CA ASP A 1077 44.41 105.37 -52.36
C ASP A 1077 45.85 105.68 -51.88
N LYS A 1078 46.08 106.81 -51.20
CA LYS A 1078 47.42 107.20 -50.69
C LYS A 1078 47.71 106.67 -49.28
N LEU A 1079 46.74 106.04 -48.61
CA LEU A 1079 46.87 105.54 -47.23
C LEU A 1079 46.96 104.01 -47.09
N SER A 1080 46.78 103.26 -48.18
CA SER A 1080 46.96 101.80 -48.23
C SER A 1080 48.42 101.39 -48.07
N ASP A 1081 49.30 101.98 -48.90
CA ASP A 1081 50.58 101.36 -49.24
C ASP A 1081 51.59 101.40 -48.09
N LEU A 1082 51.55 102.46 -47.27
CA LEU A 1082 52.39 102.57 -46.07
C LEU A 1082 52.00 101.58 -44.96
N ARG A 1083 50.75 101.11 -44.92
CA ARG A 1083 50.32 100.08 -43.94
C ARG A 1083 50.86 98.71 -44.30
N ALA A 1084 51.08 98.42 -45.58
CA ALA A 1084 51.63 97.14 -46.03
C ALA A 1084 53.03 96.89 -45.46
N VAL A 1085 53.92 97.89 -45.48
CA VAL A 1085 55.32 97.76 -45.04
C VAL A 1085 55.43 97.47 -43.54
N VAL A 1086 54.65 98.15 -42.69
CA VAL A 1086 54.66 97.89 -41.23
C VAL A 1086 54.11 96.50 -40.90
N SER A 1087 53.20 95.96 -41.72
CA SER A 1087 52.72 94.58 -41.57
C SER A 1087 53.81 93.54 -41.85
N TYR A 1088 54.81 93.87 -42.67
CA TYR A 1088 55.91 92.97 -43.05
C TYR A 1088 56.87 92.74 -41.88
N LEU A 1089 57.33 93.82 -41.24
CA LEU A 1089 58.29 93.75 -40.13
C LEU A 1089 57.73 93.08 -38.86
N ARG A 1090 56.41 93.11 -38.64
CA ARG A 1090 55.79 92.33 -37.55
C ARG A 1090 55.83 90.83 -37.82
N LYS A 1091 55.55 90.42 -39.08
CA LYS A 1091 55.62 89.01 -39.50
C LYS A 1091 57.04 88.46 -39.35
N GLU A 1092 58.09 89.22 -39.64
CA GLU A 1092 59.46 88.75 -39.44
C GLU A 1092 59.79 88.48 -37.96
N LYS A 1093 59.28 89.28 -37.01
CA LYS A 1093 59.46 88.97 -35.58
C LYS A 1093 58.69 87.70 -35.18
N GLU A 1094 57.44 87.57 -35.62
CA GLU A 1094 56.64 86.36 -35.38
C GLU A 1094 57.34 85.12 -35.94
N ILE A 1095 57.94 85.21 -37.14
CA ILE A 1095 58.74 84.14 -37.76
C ILE A 1095 59.96 83.75 -36.90
N VAL A 1096 60.66 84.70 -36.27
CA VAL A 1096 61.83 84.40 -35.42
C VAL A 1096 61.42 83.78 -34.08
N ASP A 1097 60.38 84.29 -33.42
CA ASP A 1097 59.87 83.66 -32.20
C ASP A 1097 59.35 82.23 -32.49
N LEU A 1098 58.64 82.04 -33.62
CA LEU A 1098 58.22 80.71 -34.10
C LEU A 1098 59.40 79.77 -34.36
N HIS A 1099 60.52 80.22 -34.93
CA HIS A 1099 61.70 79.36 -35.12
C HIS A 1099 62.30 78.90 -33.78
N LEU A 1100 62.22 79.70 -32.73
CA LEU A 1100 62.72 79.36 -31.40
C LEU A 1100 61.77 78.39 -30.68
N GLU A 1101 60.45 78.55 -30.85
CA GLU A 1101 59.46 77.56 -30.39
C GLU A 1101 59.61 76.23 -31.14
N VAL A 1102 59.68 76.24 -32.48
CA VAL A 1102 59.94 75.04 -33.31
C VAL A 1102 61.24 74.34 -32.90
N SER A 1103 62.30 75.08 -32.57
CA SER A 1103 63.56 74.49 -32.09
C SER A 1103 63.38 73.77 -30.73
N ARG A 1104 62.60 74.35 -29.81
CA ARG A 1104 62.27 73.72 -28.51
C ARG A 1104 61.33 72.52 -28.68
N GLU A 1105 60.39 72.58 -29.62
CA GLU A 1105 59.55 71.43 -29.97
C GLU A 1105 60.37 70.30 -30.59
N GLN A 1106 61.35 70.61 -31.45
CA GLN A 1106 62.26 69.62 -32.03
C GLN A 1106 63.12 68.95 -30.95
N ASP A 1107 63.67 69.70 -29.98
CA ASP A 1107 64.41 69.13 -28.85
C ASP A 1107 63.50 68.26 -27.95
N GLY A 1108 62.27 68.73 -27.70
CA GLY A 1108 61.23 67.98 -26.98
C GLY A 1108 60.75 66.73 -27.74
N SER A 1109 60.82 66.74 -29.07
CA SER A 1109 60.50 65.62 -29.95
C SER A 1109 61.66 64.62 -30.01
N LEU A 1110 62.91 65.08 -30.09
CA LEU A 1110 64.12 64.25 -30.05
C LEU A 1110 64.27 63.53 -28.70
N ARG A 1111 63.91 64.17 -27.58
CA ARG A 1111 63.85 63.50 -26.26
C ARG A 1111 62.74 62.44 -26.24
N ARG A 1112 61.53 62.75 -26.74
CA ARG A 1112 60.43 61.78 -26.86
C ARG A 1112 60.81 60.58 -27.75
N ALA A 1113 61.45 60.82 -28.89
CA ALA A 1113 61.95 59.78 -29.80
C ALA A 1113 63.03 58.89 -29.16
N ARG A 1114 63.90 59.45 -28.32
CA ARG A 1114 64.89 58.66 -27.54
C ARG A 1114 64.23 57.79 -26.48
N THR A 1115 63.21 58.28 -25.76
CA THR A 1115 62.42 57.43 -24.85
C THR A 1115 61.66 56.32 -25.59
N CYS A 1116 61.07 56.61 -26.77
CA CYS A 1116 60.42 55.58 -27.58
C CYS A 1116 61.42 54.50 -28.07
N ARG A 1117 62.65 54.87 -28.44
CA ARG A 1117 63.69 53.88 -28.80
C ARG A 1117 64.16 53.01 -27.63
N ALA A 1118 64.14 53.53 -26.40
CA ALA A 1118 64.49 52.73 -25.21
C ALA A 1118 63.40 51.69 -24.88
N VAL A 1119 62.12 52.02 -25.09
CA VAL A 1119 61.00 51.07 -24.93
C VAL A 1119 60.98 50.02 -26.06
N GLY A 1120 61.40 50.39 -27.26
CA GLY A 1120 61.41 49.50 -28.44
C GLY A 1120 62.36 48.29 -28.40
N TYR A 1121 63.29 48.23 -27.44
CA TYR A 1121 64.20 47.07 -27.26
C TYR A 1121 63.73 46.06 -26.20
N LEU A 1122 62.54 46.26 -25.63
CA LEU A 1122 61.87 45.32 -24.70
C LEU A 1122 60.59 44.71 -25.31
N CYS A 1123 60.43 44.81 -26.63
CA CYS A 1123 59.23 44.35 -27.34
C CYS A 1123 59.56 43.74 -28.72
N CYS A 1124 60.51 42.80 -28.75
CA CYS A 1124 60.70 41.83 -29.82
C CYS A 1124 61.33 40.55 -29.25
#